data_AF-A0A1Q5XF37-F1
#
_entry.id   AF-A0A1Q5XF37-F1
#
_cell.length_a   1.000
_cell.length_b   1.000
_cell.length_c   1.000
_cell.angle_alpha   90.00
_cell.angle_beta   90.00
_cell.angle_gamma   90.00
#
_symmetry.space_group_name_H-M   'P 1'
#
loop_
_entity.id
_entity.type
_entity.pdbx_description
1 polymer ?
#
loop_
_entity_poly.entity_id
_entity_poly.type
_entity_poly.pdbx_seq_one_letter_code
_entity_poly.pdbx_strand_id
1 'polypeptide(L)'
;MKIRMKLSVLMIVVTLISTLLMGVFTYSKSTKTILNLTDTAMAQVNTNKAQTIEAMIDKEKRNMELVAGESEIAELLLKSEDGNLARTGDPLQAEVNTKLQKIVKDAGNLEHMFVANMKGIGIADSDTKLVGTDFSERNYTKNVMKTAGPVISETLKSKSTGAYVLAFVHPVTSGGKMIGFVASAVNANSIIKYLSDAKVANAPSSYAYLVDETGNILFHPDETKIGTAIENAQIKAVVEKIKAGEKVADGNVQYTYKGAEKKAAFTVLPVTNWTLVLTGDLGEIMKPVDNMTNYIILLGIGCLLLTLLVGITVATRISSPIIKLTEMINRTAELDLKYDSQYEYLLKNKDETGTIAKAMFHTRSVLREMAGSLVTISAKVLDNAEMLEKLSDDVRENAHDNSATTEQLSAGMEETAASTQEMSAAIHEIESNVRSISGRVKEGAGVSGQITERALALQHDATESIDNAKRIYESVRVEMEKAIKQSGSIHEINVLADTILSITSQTNLLALNAAIEAARAGEAGRGFAVVAGEIRKLAEKSSETAAGIQGVVKNVYSSVEQMKDNSEAILEFIDHNVLGDYERLAEVSEQYNSDASAIDELMNQFGEAADHLSETVSSVAIAINEVAATVNEGAIGVQDIAEKTADIVEKTLHEATMADENTQSAKELQGLVEKFKI
;
A
#
# COMPACT_ATOMS: atom_id res chain seq x y z
N MET A 1 16.59 -17.96 28.27
CA MET A 1 17.74 -17.14 28.71
C MET A 1 17.77 -15.82 27.95
N LYS A 2 17.82 -14.67 28.65
CA LYS A 2 18.06 -13.35 28.02
C LYS A 2 19.38 -13.36 27.25
N ILE A 3 19.48 -12.58 26.16
CA ILE A 3 20.71 -12.44 25.33
C ILE A 3 21.94 -12.21 26.22
N ARG A 4 21.77 -11.37 27.24
CA ARG A 4 22.79 -11.08 28.27
C ARG A 4 23.40 -12.35 28.87
N MET A 5 22.57 -13.32 29.24
CA MET A 5 23.00 -14.55 29.89
C MET A 5 23.65 -15.52 28.89
N LYS A 6 23.15 -15.58 27.65
CA LYS A 6 23.70 -16.48 26.62
C LYS A 6 25.13 -16.09 26.25
N LEU A 7 25.39 -14.79 26.04
CA LEU A 7 26.71 -14.26 25.70
C LEU A 7 27.72 -14.49 26.84
N SER A 8 27.36 -14.16 28.09
CA SER A 8 28.26 -14.34 29.23
C SER A 8 28.56 -15.81 29.51
N VAL A 9 27.56 -16.69 29.43
CA VAL A 9 27.77 -18.15 29.62
C VAL A 9 28.68 -18.71 28.54
N LEU A 10 28.47 -18.35 27.27
CA LEU A 10 29.32 -18.81 26.16
C LEU A 10 30.79 -18.41 26.37
N MET A 11 31.05 -17.14 26.71
CA MET A 11 32.42 -16.66 26.95
C MET A 11 33.08 -17.38 28.13
N ILE A 12 32.36 -17.57 29.24
CA ILE A 12 32.88 -18.28 30.43
C ILE A 12 33.20 -19.73 30.11
N VAL A 13 32.32 -20.43 29.38
CA VAL A 13 32.54 -21.83 28.99
C VAL A 13 33.79 -21.96 28.11
N VAL A 14 33.96 -21.08 27.11
CA VAL A 14 35.16 -21.10 26.26
C VAL A 14 36.43 -20.82 27.07
N THR A 15 36.42 -19.86 27.99
CA THR A 15 37.59 -19.57 28.85
C THR A 15 37.92 -20.72 29.81
N LEU A 16 36.90 -21.37 30.40
CA LEU A 16 37.12 -22.51 31.30
C LEU A 16 37.71 -23.71 30.57
N ILE A 17 37.20 -24.02 29.37
CA ILE A 17 37.72 -25.14 28.57
C ILE A 17 39.17 -24.88 28.16
N SER A 18 39.50 -23.66 27.70
CA SER A 18 40.85 -23.34 27.24
C SER A 18 41.88 -23.33 28.39
N THR A 19 41.51 -22.80 29.56
CA THR A 19 42.37 -22.79 30.75
C THR A 19 42.59 -24.20 31.31
N LEU A 20 41.55 -25.04 31.34
CA LEU A 20 41.66 -26.44 31.77
C LEU A 20 42.58 -27.24 30.84
N LEU A 21 42.38 -27.14 29.51
CA LEU A 21 43.20 -27.84 28.53
C LEU A 21 44.68 -27.43 28.64
N MET A 22 44.95 -26.13 28.80
CA MET A 22 46.32 -25.63 28.95
C MET A 22 46.95 -26.10 30.26
N GLY A 23 46.21 -26.05 31.38
CA GLY A 23 46.71 -26.50 32.68
C GLY A 23 47.10 -27.98 32.70
N VAL A 24 46.23 -28.85 32.17
CA VAL A 24 46.52 -30.29 32.06
C VAL A 24 47.73 -30.55 31.16
N PHE A 25 47.81 -29.86 30.01
CA PHE A 25 48.93 -29.99 29.09
C PHE A 25 50.26 -29.60 29.74
N THR A 26 50.31 -28.44 30.41
CA THR A 26 51.53 -27.95 31.06
C THR A 26 51.96 -28.84 32.22
N TYR A 27 51.04 -29.29 33.08
CA TYR A 27 51.37 -30.20 34.19
C TYR A 27 52.00 -31.51 33.69
N SER A 28 51.37 -32.14 32.70
CA SER A 28 51.85 -33.39 32.10
C SER A 28 53.24 -33.22 31.47
N LYS A 29 53.42 -32.15 30.69
CA LYS A 29 54.69 -31.88 30.02
C LYS A 29 55.82 -31.54 31.01
N SER A 30 55.54 -30.72 32.02
CA SER A 30 56.52 -30.31 33.03
C SER A 30 56.96 -31.50 33.90
N THR A 31 56.02 -32.33 34.35
CA THR A 31 56.32 -33.56 35.12
C THR A 31 57.29 -34.47 34.36
N LYS A 32 56.95 -34.81 33.10
CA LYS A 32 57.79 -35.67 32.26
C LYS A 32 59.18 -35.07 32.04
N THR A 33 59.26 -33.75 31.86
CA THR A 33 60.52 -33.05 31.59
C THR A 33 61.42 -33.02 32.82
N ILE A 34 60.89 -32.69 34.00
CA ILE A 34 61.65 -32.66 35.26
C ILE A 34 62.16 -34.05 35.64
N LEU A 35 61.32 -35.09 35.49
CA LEU A 35 61.74 -36.45 35.81
C LEU A 35 62.87 -36.94 34.89
N ASN A 36 62.77 -36.68 33.57
CA ASN A 36 63.81 -37.05 32.62
C ASN A 36 65.13 -36.29 32.87
N LEU A 37 65.05 -34.97 33.12
CA LEU A 37 66.23 -34.16 33.46
C LEU A 37 66.88 -34.65 34.75
N THR A 38 66.07 -35.01 35.75
CA THR A 38 66.56 -35.55 37.01
C THR A 38 67.22 -36.90 36.79
N ASP A 39 66.66 -37.78 35.97
CA ASP A 39 67.29 -39.07 35.65
C ASP A 39 68.66 -38.90 35.02
N THR A 40 68.77 -38.02 34.02
CA THR A 40 70.04 -37.71 33.36
C THR A 40 71.04 -37.07 34.32
N ALA A 41 70.61 -36.10 35.14
CA ALA A 41 71.49 -35.43 36.09
C ALA A 41 71.98 -36.38 37.19
N MET A 42 71.10 -37.21 37.74
CA MET A 42 71.46 -38.21 38.75
C MET A 42 72.44 -39.22 38.18
N ALA A 43 72.19 -39.75 36.98
CA ALA A 43 73.11 -40.66 36.31
C ALA A 43 74.49 -40.00 36.11
N GLN A 44 74.53 -38.77 35.59
CA GLN A 44 75.78 -38.04 35.38
C GLN A 44 76.58 -37.82 36.67
N VAL A 45 75.92 -37.39 37.76
CA VAL A 45 76.59 -37.21 39.06
C VAL A 45 77.15 -38.55 39.55
N ASN A 46 76.35 -39.62 39.44
CA ASN A 46 76.76 -40.95 39.88
C ASN A 46 77.94 -41.49 39.06
N THR A 47 77.90 -41.36 37.73
CA THR A 47 79.01 -41.71 36.83
C THR A 47 80.28 -40.91 37.15
N ASN A 48 80.18 -39.58 37.33
CA ASN A 48 81.34 -38.74 37.65
C ASN A 48 81.98 -39.15 38.99
N LYS A 49 81.16 -39.47 39.99
CA LYS A 49 81.63 -39.90 41.32
C LYS A 49 82.21 -41.32 41.27
N ALA A 50 81.61 -42.24 40.51
CA ALA A 50 82.15 -43.57 40.27
C ALA A 50 83.52 -43.51 39.58
N GLN A 51 83.67 -42.69 38.52
CA GLN A 51 84.96 -42.45 37.85
C GLN A 51 86.01 -41.86 38.79
N THR A 52 85.59 -40.99 39.73
CA THR A 52 86.49 -40.45 40.76
C THR A 52 87.01 -41.55 41.69
N ILE A 53 86.13 -42.45 42.13
CA ILE A 53 86.51 -43.60 42.95
C ILE A 53 87.43 -44.55 42.16
N GLU A 54 87.10 -44.86 40.91
CA GLU A 54 87.93 -45.69 40.04
C GLU A 54 89.33 -45.09 39.85
N ALA A 55 89.42 -43.78 39.59
CA ALA A 55 90.71 -43.09 39.47
C ALA A 55 91.53 -43.16 40.77
N MET A 56 90.90 -43.14 41.94
CA MET A 56 91.58 -43.34 43.23
C MET A 56 92.08 -44.78 43.39
N ILE A 57 91.27 -45.76 43.02
CA ILE A 57 91.66 -47.18 43.02
C ILE A 57 92.85 -47.39 42.08
N ASP A 58 92.80 -46.84 40.86
CA ASP A 58 93.89 -46.91 39.89
C ASP A 58 95.16 -46.21 40.38
N LYS A 59 95.03 -45.07 41.07
CA LYS A 59 96.16 -44.38 41.71
C LYS A 59 96.85 -45.30 42.71
N GLU A 60 96.10 -45.95 43.61
CA GLU A 60 96.69 -46.85 44.61
C GLU A 60 97.31 -48.11 43.98
N LYS A 61 96.70 -48.63 42.91
CA LYS A 61 97.29 -49.73 42.13
C LYS A 61 98.65 -49.35 41.53
N ARG A 62 98.76 -48.16 40.93
CA ARG A 62 100.02 -47.65 40.36
C ARG A 62 101.07 -47.34 41.43
N ASN A 63 100.65 -46.81 42.57
CA ASN A 63 101.55 -46.63 43.72
C ASN A 63 102.16 -47.97 44.14
N MET A 64 101.38 -49.05 44.12
CA MET A 64 101.89 -50.36 44.48
C MET A 64 102.83 -50.97 43.46
N GLU A 65 102.61 -50.71 42.18
CA GLU A 65 103.55 -51.06 41.11
C GLU A 65 104.90 -50.33 41.29
N LEU A 66 104.89 -49.04 41.61
CA LEU A 66 106.10 -48.26 41.85
C LEU A 66 106.90 -48.82 43.04
N VAL A 67 106.23 -49.07 44.16
CA VAL A 67 106.89 -49.64 45.34
C VAL A 67 107.44 -51.03 45.05
N ALA A 68 106.69 -51.89 44.34
CA ALA A 68 107.16 -53.22 43.97
C ALA A 68 108.38 -53.20 43.02
N GLY A 69 108.63 -52.11 42.30
CA GLY A 69 109.76 -51.93 41.40
C GLY A 69 111.04 -51.41 42.05
N GLU A 70 111.01 -51.04 43.33
CA GLU A 70 112.18 -50.56 44.07
C GLU A 70 113.20 -51.70 44.27
N SER A 71 114.46 -51.47 43.92
CA SER A 71 115.50 -52.52 43.92
C SER A 71 115.75 -53.11 45.31
N GLU A 72 115.63 -52.30 46.36
CA GLU A 72 115.85 -52.76 47.74
C GLU A 72 114.78 -53.76 48.19
N ILE A 73 113.56 -53.68 47.65
CA ILE A 73 112.48 -54.63 47.94
C ILE A 73 112.77 -55.98 47.28
N ALA A 74 113.22 -55.98 46.03
CA ALA A 74 113.61 -57.21 45.33
C ALA A 74 114.84 -57.87 45.98
N GLU A 75 115.85 -57.09 46.36
CA GLU A 75 117.04 -57.59 47.08
C GLU A 75 116.66 -58.20 48.44
N LEU A 76 115.77 -57.56 49.19
CA LEU A 76 115.29 -58.07 50.47
C LEU A 76 114.55 -59.41 50.31
N LEU A 77 113.74 -59.55 49.27
CA LEU A 77 113.02 -60.79 48.96
C LEU A 77 113.96 -61.92 48.55
N LEU A 78 114.95 -61.66 47.69
CA LEU A 78 115.95 -62.66 47.30
C LEU A 78 116.77 -63.15 48.49
N LYS A 79 117.20 -62.22 49.36
CA LYS A 79 117.93 -62.57 50.59
C LYS A 79 117.08 -63.40 51.56
N SER A 80 115.75 -63.24 51.51
CA SER A 80 114.82 -64.04 52.30
C SER A 80 114.67 -65.47 51.79
N GLU A 81 114.84 -65.73 50.49
CA GLU A 81 114.78 -67.08 49.91
C GLU A 81 116.04 -67.91 50.21
N ASP A 82 117.22 -67.28 50.26
CA ASP A 82 118.50 -67.93 50.60
C ASP A 82 118.63 -68.35 52.09
N GLY A 83 117.56 -68.22 52.88
CA GLY A 83 117.51 -68.68 54.27
C GLY A 83 118.31 -67.83 55.27
N ASN A 84 118.86 -66.68 54.84
CA ASN A 84 119.77 -65.84 55.62
C ASN A 84 119.10 -64.65 56.35
N LEU A 85 117.78 -64.49 56.26
CA LEU A 85 117.01 -63.45 56.96
C LEU A 85 116.14 -64.11 58.05
N ALA A 86 116.74 -64.39 59.20
CA ALA A 86 116.04 -65.00 60.34
C ALA A 86 116.07 -64.15 61.63
N ARG A 87 116.62 -62.93 61.65
CA ARG A 87 116.58 -62.07 62.86
C ARG A 87 116.45 -60.59 62.52
N THR A 88 115.46 -59.96 63.15
CA THR A 88 115.30 -58.52 63.30
C THR A 88 116.65 -57.86 63.58
N GLY A 89 117.12 -57.02 62.66
CA GLY A 89 118.46 -56.40 62.72
C GLY A 89 119.21 -56.32 61.40
N ASP A 90 118.64 -56.84 60.30
CA ASP A 90 119.21 -56.67 58.96
C ASP A 90 119.12 -55.20 58.51
N PRO A 91 120.25 -54.55 58.13
CA PRO A 91 120.24 -53.17 57.68
C PRO A 91 119.28 -52.90 56.52
N LEU A 92 119.17 -53.86 55.58
CA LEU A 92 118.29 -53.73 54.40
C LEU A 92 116.81 -53.83 54.80
N GLN A 93 116.45 -54.69 55.75
CA GLN A 93 115.09 -54.79 56.28
C GLN A 93 114.70 -53.50 57.02
N ALA A 94 115.60 -52.93 57.82
CA ALA A 94 115.35 -51.68 58.53
C ALA A 94 115.18 -50.48 57.59
N GLU A 95 115.97 -50.44 56.50
CA GLU A 95 115.85 -49.44 55.44
C GLU A 95 114.50 -49.55 54.72
N VAL A 96 114.11 -50.75 54.29
CA VAL A 96 112.80 -51.00 53.65
C VAL A 96 111.65 -50.64 54.61
N ASN A 97 111.69 -51.06 55.88
CA ASN A 97 110.68 -50.68 56.87
C ASN A 97 110.53 -49.15 57.01
N THR A 98 111.66 -48.42 57.06
CA THR A 98 111.65 -46.95 57.16
C THR A 98 111.07 -46.29 55.91
N LYS A 99 111.37 -46.84 54.72
CA LYS A 99 110.81 -46.37 53.43
C LYS A 99 109.30 -46.59 53.39
N LEU A 100 108.82 -47.78 53.78
CA LEU A 100 107.40 -48.09 53.89
C LEU A 100 106.68 -47.20 54.91
N GLN A 101 107.29 -46.93 56.07
CA GLN A 101 106.76 -45.98 57.07
C GLN A 101 106.55 -44.58 56.49
N LYS A 102 107.53 -44.08 55.73
CA LYS A 102 107.45 -42.77 55.09
C LYS A 102 106.32 -42.75 54.05
N ILE A 103 106.19 -43.78 53.22
CA ILE A 103 105.12 -43.88 52.22
C ILE A 103 103.74 -43.88 52.89
N VAL A 104 103.55 -44.68 53.95
CA VAL A 104 102.28 -44.72 54.68
C VAL A 104 101.94 -43.37 55.30
N LYS A 105 102.93 -42.68 55.89
CA LYS A 105 102.75 -41.35 56.49
C LYS A 105 102.40 -40.28 55.44
N ASP A 106 103.09 -40.27 54.30
CA ASP A 106 102.90 -39.27 53.24
C ASP A 106 101.58 -39.49 52.49
N ALA A 107 101.14 -40.73 52.34
CA ALA A 107 99.87 -41.06 51.69
C ALA A 107 98.65 -40.64 52.53
N GLY A 108 98.75 -40.78 53.86
CA GLY A 108 97.72 -40.36 54.82
C GLY A 108 96.40 -41.15 54.76
N ASN A 109 96.29 -42.10 53.83
CA ASN A 109 95.13 -42.98 53.63
C ASN A 109 95.45 -44.47 53.82
N LEU A 110 96.71 -44.81 54.07
CA LEU A 110 97.16 -46.18 54.29
C LEU A 110 97.17 -46.50 55.79
N GLU A 111 96.70 -47.68 56.14
CA GLU A 111 96.85 -48.22 57.50
C GLU A 111 98.28 -48.74 57.70
N HIS A 112 98.74 -49.61 56.80
CA HIS A 112 100.11 -50.09 56.75
C HIS A 112 100.42 -50.63 55.35
N MET A 113 101.70 -50.78 55.05
CA MET A 113 102.23 -51.38 53.82
C MET A 113 103.33 -52.38 54.18
N PHE A 114 103.30 -53.55 53.57
CA PHE A 114 104.19 -54.66 53.89
C PHE A 114 104.69 -55.40 52.65
N VAL A 115 105.85 -56.03 52.79
CA VAL A 115 106.46 -56.92 51.79
C VAL A 115 106.38 -58.33 52.33
N ALA A 116 105.88 -59.27 51.54
CA ALA A 116 105.77 -60.67 51.93
C ALA A 116 106.45 -61.59 50.91
N ASN A 117 107.08 -62.65 51.41
CA ASN A 117 107.77 -63.64 50.59
C ASN A 117 106.78 -64.64 49.94
N MET A 118 107.31 -65.59 49.16
CA MET A 118 106.52 -66.63 48.48
C MET A 118 105.72 -67.55 49.42
N LYS A 119 106.03 -67.58 50.73
CA LYS A 119 105.24 -68.30 51.74
C LYS A 119 104.11 -67.47 52.34
N GLY A 120 103.97 -66.19 51.94
CA GLY A 120 102.99 -65.26 52.48
C GLY A 120 103.40 -64.66 53.83
N ILE A 121 104.65 -64.85 54.28
CA ILE A 121 105.15 -64.27 55.53
C ILE A 121 105.67 -62.85 55.26
N GLY A 122 105.19 -61.88 56.03
CA GLY A 122 105.66 -60.49 55.97
C GLY A 122 107.12 -60.37 56.39
N ILE A 123 108.00 -59.99 55.47
CA ILE A 123 109.43 -59.82 55.72
C ILE A 123 109.82 -58.36 55.97
N ALA A 124 108.97 -57.39 55.60
CA ALA A 124 109.09 -55.98 55.97
C ALA A 124 107.69 -55.37 56.10
N ASP A 125 107.54 -54.39 56.97
CA ASP A 125 106.28 -53.67 57.19
C ASP A 125 106.56 -52.27 57.72
N SER A 126 105.75 -51.31 57.28
CA SER A 126 105.65 -49.99 57.87
C SER A 126 105.33 -50.02 59.37
N ASP A 127 104.46 -50.93 59.83
CA ASP A 127 104.34 -51.24 61.26
C ASP A 127 105.28 -52.40 61.58
N THR A 128 106.45 -52.07 62.11
CA THR A 128 107.50 -53.06 62.38
C THR A 128 107.08 -54.15 63.35
N LYS A 129 105.98 -53.97 64.11
CA LYS A 129 105.39 -55.01 64.97
C LYS A 129 104.72 -56.15 64.17
N LEU A 130 104.36 -55.88 62.92
CA LEU A 130 103.69 -56.84 62.04
C LEU A 130 104.68 -57.65 61.18
N VAL A 131 105.98 -57.35 61.24
CA VAL A 131 107.01 -58.15 60.57
C VAL A 131 107.00 -59.58 61.14
N GLY A 132 106.96 -60.57 60.26
CA GLY A 132 106.80 -61.99 60.59
C GLY A 132 105.35 -62.48 60.60
N THR A 133 104.36 -61.60 60.39
CA THR A 133 102.95 -61.99 60.31
C THR A 133 102.69 -62.88 59.09
N ASP A 134 101.89 -63.92 59.28
CA ASP A 134 101.45 -64.82 58.22
C ASP A 134 100.19 -64.28 57.52
N PHE A 135 100.34 -63.93 56.24
CA PHE A 135 99.26 -63.47 55.37
C PHE A 135 98.79 -64.55 54.37
N SER A 136 99.33 -65.77 54.41
CA SER A 136 99.07 -66.84 53.43
C SER A 136 97.58 -67.20 53.28
N GLU A 137 96.81 -67.16 54.38
CA GLU A 137 95.39 -67.52 54.36
C GLU A 137 94.48 -66.46 53.74
N ARG A 138 94.99 -65.25 53.50
CA ARG A 138 94.21 -64.14 52.95
C ARG A 138 93.88 -64.39 51.48
N ASN A 139 92.64 -64.10 51.08
CA ASN A 139 92.18 -64.28 49.70
C ASN A 139 93.05 -63.52 48.70
N TYR A 140 93.42 -62.28 49.01
CA TYR A 140 94.32 -61.49 48.16
C TYR A 140 95.70 -62.15 47.98
N THR A 141 96.22 -62.83 49.00
CA THR A 141 97.50 -63.55 48.94
C THR A 141 97.38 -64.79 48.07
N LYS A 142 96.32 -65.58 48.24
CA LYS A 142 96.04 -66.73 47.36
C LYS A 142 95.87 -66.31 45.90
N ASN A 143 95.21 -65.17 45.68
CA ASN A 143 94.98 -64.63 44.35
C ASN A 143 96.26 -64.11 43.69
N VAL A 144 97.08 -63.31 44.37
CA VAL A 144 98.32 -62.77 43.77
C VAL A 144 99.30 -63.89 43.44
N MET A 145 99.38 -64.94 44.27
CA MET A 145 100.22 -66.11 44.01
C MET A 145 99.72 -66.94 42.82
N LYS A 146 98.40 -66.97 42.59
CA LYS A 146 97.80 -67.71 41.47
C LYS A 146 97.90 -66.96 40.15
N THR A 147 97.70 -65.64 40.16
CA THR A 147 97.65 -64.82 38.94
C THR A 147 99.02 -64.28 38.55
N ALA A 148 99.96 -64.17 39.50
CA ALA A 148 101.21 -63.43 39.35
C ALA A 148 101.01 -62.00 38.81
N GLY A 149 99.85 -61.41 39.09
CA GLY A 149 99.47 -60.06 38.67
C GLY A 149 98.85 -59.26 39.82
N PRO A 150 98.64 -57.95 39.65
CA PRO A 150 98.08 -57.10 40.69
C PRO A 150 96.69 -57.57 41.14
N VAL A 151 96.44 -57.56 42.44
CA VAL A 151 95.19 -57.99 43.05
C VAL A 151 94.68 -56.90 44.01
N ILE A 152 93.38 -56.67 43.99
CA ILE A 152 92.69 -55.86 44.99
C ILE A 152 91.79 -56.81 45.77
N SER A 153 91.80 -56.73 47.09
CA SER A 153 90.95 -57.57 47.93
C SER A 153 89.48 -57.16 47.85
N GLU A 154 88.61 -58.04 48.30
CA GLU A 154 87.30 -57.70 48.84
C GLU A 154 87.42 -56.61 49.92
N THR A 155 86.29 -56.01 50.32
CA THR A 155 86.33 -55.07 51.44
C THR A 155 86.59 -55.82 52.74
N LEU A 156 87.72 -55.55 53.39
CA LEU A 156 88.15 -56.24 54.60
C LEU A 156 87.93 -55.37 55.82
N LYS A 157 87.51 -55.98 56.93
CA LYS A 157 87.63 -55.35 58.24
C LYS A 157 89.02 -55.64 58.80
N SER A 158 89.83 -54.61 58.97
CA SER A 158 91.18 -54.72 59.51
C SER A 158 91.15 -55.35 60.90
N LYS A 159 92.02 -56.34 61.14
CA LYS A 159 92.15 -56.99 62.46
C LYS A 159 92.93 -56.11 63.44
N SER A 160 93.76 -55.19 62.94
CA SER A 160 94.59 -54.27 63.72
C SER A 160 93.83 -53.04 64.18
N THR A 161 93.03 -52.43 63.30
CA THR A 161 92.34 -51.16 63.58
C THR A 161 90.82 -51.28 63.67
N GLY A 162 90.24 -52.36 63.16
CA GLY A 162 88.79 -52.48 62.99
C GLY A 162 88.22 -51.63 61.84
N ALA A 163 89.04 -50.85 61.14
CA ALA A 163 88.64 -50.04 59.99
C ALA A 163 88.36 -50.92 58.77
N TYR A 164 87.49 -50.45 57.88
CA TYR A 164 87.29 -51.08 56.58
C TYR A 164 88.41 -50.66 55.63
N VAL A 165 89.11 -51.64 55.06
CA VAL A 165 90.28 -51.44 54.20
C VAL A 165 90.18 -52.30 52.95
N LEU A 166 90.83 -51.83 51.88
CA LEU A 166 91.14 -52.66 50.71
C LEU A 166 92.62 -52.94 50.70
N ALA A 167 92.98 -54.22 50.57
CA ALA A 167 94.35 -54.62 50.35
C ALA A 167 94.67 -54.49 48.86
N PHE A 168 95.54 -53.56 48.50
CA PHE A 168 96.13 -53.46 47.17
C PHE A 168 97.42 -54.23 47.17
N VAL A 169 97.53 -55.23 46.29
CA VAL A 169 98.63 -56.20 46.28
C VAL A 169 99.27 -56.22 44.91
N HIS A 170 100.59 -56.08 44.87
CA HIS A 170 101.36 -56.12 43.63
C HIS A 170 102.50 -57.14 43.75
N PRO A 171 102.65 -58.06 42.78
CA PRO A 171 103.77 -59.00 42.78
C PRO A 171 105.09 -58.26 42.59
N VAL A 172 106.15 -58.75 43.25
CA VAL A 172 107.53 -58.35 43.02
C VAL A 172 108.20 -59.44 42.19
N THR A 173 108.87 -59.07 41.10
CA THR A 173 109.48 -60.02 40.17
C THR A 173 110.97 -59.75 39.99
N SER A 174 111.76 -60.82 39.83
CA SER A 174 113.16 -60.76 39.45
C SER A 174 113.43 -61.83 38.39
N GLY A 175 114.12 -61.46 37.29
CA GLY A 175 114.37 -62.37 36.16
C GLY A 175 113.10 -62.93 35.50
N GLY A 176 111.98 -62.22 35.59
CA GLY A 176 110.67 -62.64 35.05
C GLY A 176 109.90 -63.63 35.92
N LYS A 177 110.37 -63.97 37.13
CA LYS A 177 109.66 -64.80 38.11
C LYS A 177 109.26 -63.99 39.33
N MET A 178 108.08 -64.29 39.87
CA MET A 178 107.62 -63.70 41.13
C MET A 178 108.45 -64.25 42.29
N ILE A 179 108.96 -63.35 43.13
CA ILE A 179 109.79 -63.66 44.32
C ILE A 179 109.11 -63.24 45.63
N GLY A 180 107.97 -62.54 45.53
CA GLY A 180 107.13 -62.13 46.65
C GLY A 180 106.11 -61.09 46.18
N PHE A 181 105.54 -60.35 47.11
CA PHE A 181 104.61 -59.27 46.81
C PHE A 181 104.72 -58.13 47.82
N VAL A 182 104.32 -56.94 47.39
CA VAL A 182 104.04 -55.81 48.29
C VAL A 182 102.53 -55.68 48.40
N ALA A 183 102.05 -55.37 49.59
CA ALA A 183 100.65 -55.09 49.84
C ALA A 183 100.49 -53.83 50.69
N SER A 184 99.44 -53.07 50.44
CA SER A 184 99.02 -51.94 51.28
C SER A 184 97.55 -52.07 51.66
N ALA A 185 97.23 -51.74 52.90
CA ALA A 185 95.87 -51.63 53.37
C ALA A 185 95.40 -50.18 53.25
N VAL A 186 94.62 -49.85 52.21
CA VAL A 186 94.06 -48.52 51.99
C VAL A 186 92.74 -48.41 52.75
N ASN A 187 92.57 -47.35 53.55
CA ASN A 187 91.33 -47.10 54.27
C ASN A 187 90.19 -46.76 53.30
N ALA A 188 89.10 -47.53 53.35
CA ALA A 188 87.94 -47.33 52.48
C ALA A 188 87.34 -45.91 52.64
N ASN A 189 87.35 -45.33 53.86
CA ASN A 189 86.86 -43.97 54.11
C ASN A 189 87.60 -42.90 53.30
N SER A 190 88.88 -43.13 52.98
CA SER A 190 89.68 -42.18 52.21
C SER A 190 89.22 -42.04 50.75
N ILE A 191 88.68 -43.13 50.19
CA ILE A 191 88.20 -43.22 48.81
C ILE A 191 86.77 -42.66 48.72
N ILE A 192 85.96 -42.89 49.75
CA ILE A 192 84.52 -42.59 49.74
C ILE A 192 84.16 -41.24 50.34
N LYS A 193 85.08 -40.51 51.01
CA LYS A 193 84.82 -39.14 51.51
C LYS A 193 84.41 -38.16 50.40
N TYR A 194 84.75 -38.45 49.15
CA TYR A 194 84.39 -37.64 47.97
C TYR A 194 82.93 -37.82 47.52
N LEU A 195 82.17 -38.63 48.24
CA LEU A 195 80.74 -38.84 48.02
C LEU A 195 79.86 -37.91 48.86
N SER A 196 80.39 -37.20 49.87
CA SER A 196 79.59 -36.41 50.82
C SER A 196 78.87 -35.20 50.20
N ASP A 197 79.42 -34.64 49.12
CA ASP A 197 78.88 -33.51 48.36
C ASP A 197 77.99 -33.95 47.18
N ALA A 198 77.82 -35.26 46.96
CA ALA A 198 76.96 -35.76 45.90
C ALA A 198 75.49 -35.44 46.22
N LYS A 199 74.92 -34.53 45.43
CA LYS A 199 73.55 -34.04 45.57
C LYS A 199 72.81 -34.09 44.25
N VAL A 200 71.51 -34.32 44.34
CA VAL A 200 70.54 -34.19 43.26
C VAL A 200 70.04 -32.75 43.22
N ALA A 201 69.98 -32.15 42.02
CA ALA A 201 69.45 -30.82 41.84
C ALA A 201 68.00 -30.72 42.37
N ASN A 202 67.69 -29.64 43.10
CA ASN A 202 66.39 -29.40 43.74
C ASN A 202 65.96 -30.42 44.81
N ALA A 203 66.86 -31.30 45.27
CA ALA A 203 66.60 -32.18 46.41
C ALA A 203 67.71 -32.03 47.47
N PRO A 204 67.63 -31.04 48.37
CA PRO A 204 68.63 -30.82 49.41
C PRO A 204 68.85 -32.05 50.31
N SER A 205 67.80 -32.83 50.52
CA SER A 205 67.82 -34.07 51.31
C SER A 205 68.52 -35.24 50.62
N SER A 206 68.89 -35.09 49.34
CA SER A 206 69.57 -36.14 48.58
C SER A 206 70.94 -36.47 49.14
N TYR A 207 71.40 -37.69 48.88
CA TYR A 207 72.73 -38.14 49.29
C TYR A 207 73.17 -39.35 48.49
N ALA A 208 74.49 -39.54 48.41
CA ALA A 208 75.08 -40.77 47.91
C ALA A 208 75.44 -41.72 49.05
N TYR A 209 75.36 -43.01 48.78
CA TYR A 209 75.88 -44.07 49.63
C TYR A 209 76.50 -45.16 48.76
N LEU A 210 77.41 -45.94 49.34
CA LEU A 210 78.17 -46.97 48.63
C LEU A 210 77.96 -48.32 49.30
N VAL A 211 77.75 -49.34 48.48
CA VAL A 211 77.49 -50.71 48.94
C VAL A 211 78.54 -51.64 48.34
N ASP A 212 79.07 -52.53 49.17
CA ASP A 212 80.03 -53.54 48.72
C ASP A 212 79.36 -54.67 47.92
N GLU A 213 80.20 -55.55 47.37
CA GLU A 213 79.79 -56.75 46.64
C GLU A 213 78.98 -57.73 47.49
N THR A 214 79.03 -57.60 48.82
CA THR A 214 78.28 -58.44 49.78
C THR A 214 76.97 -57.81 50.25
N GLY A 215 76.62 -56.59 49.81
CA GLY A 215 75.41 -55.89 50.21
C GLY A 215 75.52 -55.12 51.51
N ASN A 216 76.73 -54.94 52.05
CA ASN A 216 76.99 -54.11 53.20
C ASN A 216 77.33 -52.68 52.78
N ILE A 217 76.86 -51.72 53.57
CA ILE A 217 77.07 -50.31 53.30
C ILE A 217 78.49 -49.92 53.73
N LEU A 218 79.28 -49.42 52.79
CA LEU A 218 80.64 -48.94 53.03
C LEU A 218 80.68 -47.45 53.34
N PHE A 219 79.82 -46.69 52.68
CA PHE A 219 79.67 -45.26 52.91
C PHE A 219 78.20 -44.92 53.03
N HIS A 220 77.87 -44.12 54.03
CA HIS A 220 76.57 -43.49 54.14
C HIS A 220 76.71 -42.20 54.96
N PRO A 221 75.98 -41.11 54.65
CA PRO A 221 76.06 -39.88 55.44
C PRO A 221 75.64 -40.07 56.91
N ASP A 222 74.73 -41.01 57.16
CA ASP A 222 74.41 -41.52 58.50
C ASP A 222 75.37 -42.68 58.85
N GLU A 223 76.35 -42.39 59.71
CA GLU A 223 77.41 -43.32 60.13
C GLU A 223 76.85 -44.61 60.76
N THR A 224 75.65 -44.58 61.35
CA THR A 224 75.03 -45.77 61.97
C THR A 224 74.69 -46.86 60.96
N LYS A 225 74.66 -46.52 59.66
CA LYS A 225 74.38 -47.45 58.57
C LYS A 225 75.63 -48.16 58.05
N ILE A 226 76.82 -47.63 58.32
CA ILE A 226 78.06 -48.22 57.81
C ILE A 226 78.26 -49.60 58.45
N GLY A 227 78.54 -50.61 57.62
CA GLY A 227 78.67 -52.01 58.02
C GLY A 227 77.34 -52.77 58.17
N THR A 228 76.19 -52.13 57.95
CA THR A 228 74.88 -52.81 57.94
C THR A 228 74.46 -53.22 56.52
N ALA A 229 73.55 -54.18 56.42
CA ALA A 229 73.01 -54.63 55.13
C ALA A 229 72.07 -53.58 54.53
N ILE A 230 72.07 -53.45 53.21
CA ILE A 230 71.19 -52.52 52.50
C ILE A 230 69.70 -52.83 52.73
N GLU A 231 68.94 -51.79 53.10
CA GLU A 231 67.50 -51.89 53.40
C GLU A 231 66.62 -51.72 52.15
N ASN A 232 67.10 -51.02 51.12
CA ASN A 232 66.33 -50.76 49.91
C ASN A 232 66.24 -52.02 49.03
N ALA A 233 65.04 -52.56 48.87
CA ALA A 233 64.78 -53.76 48.06
C ALA A 233 65.23 -53.65 46.59
N GLN A 234 65.13 -52.47 45.97
CA GLN A 234 65.52 -52.25 44.57
C GLN A 234 67.05 -52.31 44.40
N ILE A 235 67.81 -51.65 45.28
CA ILE A 235 69.28 -51.72 45.23
C ILE A 235 69.78 -53.07 45.75
N LYS A 236 69.09 -53.68 46.72
CA LYS A 236 69.39 -55.05 47.16
C LYS A 236 69.31 -56.04 46.00
N ALA A 237 68.28 -55.93 45.15
CA ALA A 237 68.15 -56.75 43.95
C ALA A 237 69.28 -56.51 42.93
N VAL A 238 69.79 -55.27 42.81
CA VAL A 238 70.97 -54.96 41.99
C VAL A 238 72.21 -55.70 42.54
N VAL A 239 72.46 -55.62 43.85
CA VAL A 239 73.60 -56.28 44.48
C VAL A 239 73.51 -57.81 44.39
N GLU A 240 72.30 -58.39 44.55
CA GLU A 240 72.10 -59.84 44.40
C GLU A 240 72.41 -60.34 42.98
N LYS A 241 72.10 -59.57 41.94
CA LYS A 241 72.49 -59.89 40.56
C LYS A 241 74.00 -59.84 40.36
N ILE A 242 74.67 -58.82 40.92
CA ILE A 242 76.13 -58.70 40.86
C ILE A 242 76.80 -59.90 41.55
N LYS A 243 76.30 -60.32 42.73
CA LYS A 243 76.75 -61.53 43.43
C LYS A 243 76.61 -62.80 42.62
N ALA A 244 75.55 -62.91 41.81
CA ALA A 244 75.33 -64.05 40.93
C ALA A 244 76.23 -64.04 39.67
N GLY A 245 77.07 -63.02 39.50
CA GLY A 245 77.96 -62.86 38.35
C GLY A 245 77.31 -62.18 37.14
N GLU A 246 76.11 -61.60 37.29
CA GLU A 246 75.45 -60.87 36.20
C GLU A 246 76.05 -59.47 36.01
N LYS A 247 76.22 -59.06 34.75
CA LYS A 247 76.55 -57.67 34.42
C LYS A 247 75.28 -56.83 34.48
N VAL A 248 75.17 -55.98 35.52
CA VAL A 248 74.07 -55.03 35.66
C VAL A 248 74.49 -53.69 35.08
N ALA A 249 73.70 -53.16 34.13
CA ALA A 249 73.92 -51.82 33.61
C ALA A 249 73.47 -50.76 34.63
N ASP A 250 74.15 -49.62 34.62
CA ASP A 250 73.74 -48.43 35.35
C ASP A 250 72.28 -48.08 35.05
N GLY A 251 71.58 -47.55 36.05
CA GLY A 251 70.18 -47.22 35.88
C GLY A 251 69.58 -46.42 37.02
N ASN A 252 68.30 -46.13 36.86
CA ASN A 252 67.51 -45.39 37.83
C ASN A 252 66.39 -46.28 38.36
N VAL A 253 66.12 -46.17 39.65
CA VAL A 253 65.04 -46.88 40.33
C VAL A 253 64.21 -45.89 41.14
N GLN A 254 62.92 -46.19 41.27
CA GLN A 254 62.04 -45.52 42.21
C GLN A 254 61.64 -46.52 43.28
N TYR A 255 61.59 -46.06 44.52
CA TYR A 255 61.29 -46.91 45.66
C TYR A 255 60.73 -46.07 46.80
N THR A 256 59.99 -46.72 47.69
CA THR A 256 59.51 -46.09 48.92
C THR A 256 60.44 -46.42 50.06
N TYR A 257 60.84 -45.41 50.83
CA TYR A 257 61.66 -45.59 52.03
C TYR A 257 61.08 -44.77 53.17
N LYS A 258 60.68 -45.46 54.25
CA LYS A 258 60.05 -44.86 55.45
C LYS A 258 58.87 -43.93 55.12
N GLY A 259 58.04 -44.31 54.15
CA GLY A 259 56.85 -43.56 53.73
C GLY A 259 57.11 -42.45 52.71
N ALA A 260 58.37 -42.14 52.39
CA ALA A 260 58.72 -41.19 51.33
C ALA A 260 59.02 -41.91 50.02
N GLU A 261 58.47 -41.41 48.92
CA GLU A 261 58.87 -41.85 47.58
C GLU A 261 60.23 -41.24 47.23
N LYS A 262 61.16 -42.11 46.86
CA LYS A 262 62.53 -41.75 46.51
C LYS A 262 62.84 -42.20 45.10
N LYS A 263 63.69 -41.40 44.47
CA LYS A 263 64.36 -41.78 43.23
C LYS A 263 65.84 -42.02 43.52
N ALA A 264 66.43 -43.00 42.88
CA ALA A 264 67.85 -43.28 42.95
C ALA A 264 68.43 -43.58 41.58
N ALA A 265 69.67 -43.15 41.36
CA ALA A 265 70.54 -43.64 40.30
C ALA A 265 71.59 -44.54 40.92
N PHE A 266 71.93 -45.64 40.26
CA PHE A 266 72.98 -46.54 40.70
C PHE A 266 73.99 -46.79 39.58
N THR A 267 75.25 -46.95 39.97
CA THR A 267 76.38 -47.23 39.10
C THR A 267 77.23 -48.32 39.74
N VAL A 268 77.58 -49.33 38.95
CA VAL A 268 78.37 -50.48 39.43
C VAL A 268 79.81 -50.31 39.02
N LEU A 269 80.72 -50.28 40.00
CA LEU A 269 82.14 -50.14 39.75
C LEU A 269 82.72 -51.50 39.32
N PRO A 270 83.36 -51.61 38.14
CA PRO A 270 83.73 -52.88 37.53
C PRO A 270 84.91 -53.59 38.23
N VAL A 271 85.75 -52.85 38.96
CA VAL A 271 86.95 -53.41 39.62
C VAL A 271 86.62 -54.03 40.98
N THR A 272 85.78 -53.35 41.76
CA THR A 272 85.42 -53.77 43.13
C THR A 272 84.03 -54.37 43.25
N ASN A 273 83.21 -54.30 42.20
CA ASN A 273 81.78 -54.64 42.21
C ASN A 273 80.95 -53.80 43.20
N TRP A 274 81.47 -52.66 43.62
CA TRP A 274 80.74 -51.75 44.49
C TRP A 274 79.58 -51.08 43.75
N THR A 275 78.44 -50.94 44.42
CA THR A 275 77.28 -50.22 43.89
C THR A 275 77.20 -48.84 44.53
N LEU A 276 77.52 -47.80 43.76
CA LEU A 276 77.33 -46.42 44.15
C LEU A 276 75.89 -46.01 43.89
N VAL A 277 75.21 -45.48 44.90
CA VAL A 277 73.82 -45.05 44.77
C VAL A 277 73.68 -43.60 45.19
N LEU A 278 73.14 -42.77 44.31
CA LEU A 278 72.70 -41.41 44.60
C LEU A 278 71.18 -41.41 44.70
N THR A 279 70.61 -40.94 45.81
CA THR A 279 69.16 -40.92 46.02
C THR A 279 68.63 -39.56 46.47
N GLY A 280 67.42 -39.21 46.06
CA GLY A 280 66.69 -37.99 46.47
C GLY A 280 65.20 -38.25 46.65
N ASP A 281 64.53 -37.37 47.41
CA ASP A 281 63.09 -37.40 47.64
C ASP A 281 62.33 -36.92 46.39
N LEU A 282 61.36 -37.71 45.93
CA LEU A 282 60.59 -37.42 44.72
C LEU A 282 59.72 -36.16 44.87
N GLY A 283 59.21 -35.91 46.08
CA GLY A 283 58.43 -34.70 46.38
C GLY A 283 59.29 -33.44 46.32
N GLU A 284 60.56 -33.49 46.77
CA GLU A 284 61.49 -32.36 46.61
C GLU A 284 61.83 -32.12 45.12
N ILE A 285 62.11 -33.19 44.37
CA ILE A 285 62.38 -33.14 42.93
C ILE A 285 61.21 -32.52 42.16
N MET A 286 59.97 -32.84 42.55
CA MET A 286 58.73 -32.40 41.89
C MET A 286 58.23 -31.03 42.33
N LYS A 287 58.76 -30.46 43.41
CA LYS A 287 58.35 -29.15 43.95
C LYS A 287 58.32 -28.00 42.93
N PRO A 288 59.24 -27.90 41.93
CA PRO A 288 59.12 -26.91 40.86
C PRO A 288 57.84 -27.06 40.02
N VAL A 289 57.36 -28.29 39.80
CA VAL A 289 56.12 -28.57 39.06
C VAL A 289 54.90 -28.14 39.86
N ASP A 290 54.91 -28.34 41.18
CA ASP A 290 53.83 -27.89 42.06
C ASP A 290 53.72 -26.35 42.08
N ASN A 291 54.87 -25.66 42.15
CA ASN A 291 54.91 -24.21 42.06
C ASN A 291 54.35 -23.71 40.72
N MET A 292 54.72 -24.35 39.60
CA MET A 292 54.15 -24.03 38.28
C MET A 292 52.62 -24.22 38.26
N THR A 293 52.12 -25.28 38.89
CA THR A 293 50.68 -25.58 38.98
C THR A 293 49.94 -24.48 39.74
N ASN A 294 50.48 -24.02 40.87
CA ASN A 294 49.90 -22.92 41.66
C ASN A 294 49.85 -21.61 40.86
N TYR A 295 50.90 -21.27 40.10
CA TYR A 295 50.90 -20.10 39.22
C TYR A 295 49.82 -20.20 38.13
N ILE A 296 49.63 -21.37 37.53
CA ILE A 296 48.60 -21.59 36.49
C ILE A 296 47.19 -21.44 37.09
N ILE A 297 46.95 -21.94 38.30
CA ILE A 297 45.66 -21.79 39.00
C ILE A 297 45.35 -20.30 39.27
N LEU A 298 46.32 -19.55 39.80
CA LEU A 298 46.17 -18.10 40.05
C LEU A 298 45.87 -17.32 38.77
N LEU A 299 46.61 -17.62 37.70
CA LEU A 299 46.40 -16.98 36.39
C LEU A 299 45.02 -17.34 35.81
N GLY A 300 44.57 -18.59 35.99
CA GLY A 300 43.23 -19.04 35.60
C GLY A 300 42.10 -18.28 36.31
N ILE A 301 42.22 -18.06 37.63
CA ILE A 301 41.26 -17.24 38.40
C ILE A 301 41.23 -15.80 37.88
N GLY A 302 42.40 -15.21 37.60
CA GLY A 302 42.50 -13.87 37.02
C GLY A 302 41.81 -13.75 35.66
N CYS A 303 42.06 -14.71 34.75
CA CYS A 303 41.38 -14.76 33.46
C CYS A 303 39.86 -14.91 33.61
N LEU A 304 39.39 -15.72 34.56
CA LEU A 304 37.96 -15.93 34.80
C LEU A 304 37.27 -14.64 35.27
N LEU A 305 37.88 -13.90 36.20
CA LEU A 305 37.36 -12.61 36.66
C LEU A 305 37.33 -11.56 35.53
N LEU A 306 38.36 -11.53 34.69
CA LEU A 306 38.41 -10.63 33.53
C LEU A 306 37.31 -10.97 32.51
N THR A 307 37.11 -12.25 32.20
CA THR A 307 36.03 -12.70 31.32
C THR A 307 34.66 -12.35 31.88
N LEU A 308 34.46 -12.45 33.20
CA LEU A 308 33.21 -12.06 33.85
C LEU A 308 32.95 -10.55 33.69
N LEU A 309 33.95 -9.70 33.93
CA LEU A 309 33.84 -8.25 33.80
C LEU A 309 33.55 -7.82 32.36
N VAL A 310 34.32 -8.33 31.39
CA VAL A 310 34.13 -8.03 29.96
C VAL A 310 32.78 -8.57 29.48
N GLY A 311 32.46 -9.81 29.87
CA GLY A 311 31.20 -10.48 29.52
C GLY A 311 29.99 -9.69 30.02
N ILE A 312 30.00 -9.20 31.26
CA ILE A 312 28.91 -8.37 31.79
C ILE A 312 28.80 -7.06 30.99
N THR A 313 29.91 -6.38 30.74
CA THR A 313 29.95 -5.07 30.07
C THR A 313 29.40 -5.15 28.64
N VAL A 314 29.90 -6.10 27.83
CA VAL A 314 29.43 -6.33 26.46
C VAL A 314 27.97 -6.73 26.45
N ALA A 315 27.58 -7.63 27.35
CA ALA A 315 26.21 -8.12 27.45
C ALA A 315 25.22 -6.99 27.83
N THR A 316 25.62 -6.04 28.68
CA THR A 316 24.81 -4.84 28.99
C THR A 316 24.74 -3.85 27.84
N ARG A 317 25.85 -3.59 27.14
CA ARG A 317 25.88 -2.66 26.00
C ARG A 317 25.03 -3.12 24.83
N ILE A 318 24.92 -4.42 24.60
CA ILE A 318 24.10 -4.98 23.53
C ILE A 318 22.64 -5.16 23.98
N SER A 319 22.42 -5.76 25.16
CA SER A 319 21.06 -6.15 25.56
C SER A 319 20.18 -4.95 25.94
N SER A 320 20.75 -3.89 26.54
CA SER A 320 19.94 -2.77 27.03
C SER A 320 19.30 -1.97 25.88
N PRO A 321 20.03 -1.57 24.82
CA PRO A 321 19.42 -0.92 23.65
C PRO A 321 18.35 -1.79 22.97
N ILE A 322 18.59 -3.11 22.84
CA ILE A 322 17.62 -4.03 22.21
C ILE A 322 16.33 -4.12 23.03
N ILE A 323 16.42 -4.19 24.35
CA ILE A 323 15.23 -4.22 25.23
C ILE A 323 14.42 -2.93 25.07
N LYS A 324 15.09 -1.76 25.07
CA LYS A 324 14.42 -0.47 24.89
C LYS A 324 13.80 -0.30 23.50
N LEU A 325 14.47 -0.79 22.45
CA LEU A 325 13.90 -0.85 21.11
C LEU A 325 12.68 -1.76 21.04
N THR A 326 12.73 -2.92 21.69
CA THR A 326 11.59 -3.85 21.75
C THR A 326 10.40 -3.20 22.46
N GLU A 327 10.65 -2.47 23.55
CA GLU A 327 9.63 -1.69 24.26
C GLU A 327 8.99 -0.63 23.34
N MET A 328 9.81 0.13 22.60
CA MET A 328 9.35 1.14 21.63
C MET A 328 8.54 0.51 20.49
N ILE A 329 8.94 -0.67 19.99
CA ILE A 329 8.21 -1.43 18.98
C ILE A 329 6.85 -1.87 19.52
N ASN A 330 6.80 -2.45 20.72
CA ASN A 330 5.54 -2.87 21.35
C ASN A 330 4.59 -1.70 21.56
N ARG A 331 5.09 -0.55 22.05
CA ARG A 331 4.27 0.67 22.16
C ARG A 331 3.75 1.15 20.80
N THR A 332 4.58 1.07 19.76
CA THR A 332 4.16 1.38 18.38
C THR A 332 3.07 0.42 17.89
N ALA A 333 3.17 -0.88 18.20
CA ALA A 333 2.15 -1.87 17.86
C ALA A 333 0.83 -1.64 18.61
N GLU A 334 0.88 -1.10 19.81
CA GLU A 334 -0.28 -0.63 20.58
C GLU A 334 -0.77 0.78 20.15
N LEU A 335 -0.24 1.31 19.04
CA LEU A 335 -0.51 2.65 18.51
C LEU A 335 -0.24 3.79 19.51
N ASP A 336 0.60 3.54 20.53
CA ASP A 336 1.12 4.57 21.42
C ASP A 336 2.32 5.26 20.78
N LEU A 337 2.03 6.35 20.09
CA LEU A 337 2.97 7.16 19.32
C LEU A 337 3.47 8.40 20.08
N LYS A 338 3.09 8.56 21.35
CA LYS A 338 3.57 9.67 22.18
C LYS A 338 5.07 9.78 22.14
N TYR A 339 5.55 11.00 21.99
CA TYR A 339 6.97 11.27 22.04
C TYR A 339 7.49 11.01 23.46
N ASP A 340 8.60 10.29 23.55
CA ASP A 340 9.19 9.90 24.81
C ASP A 340 10.72 10.03 24.72
N SER A 341 11.25 10.94 25.53
CA SER A 341 12.67 11.30 25.54
C SER A 341 13.57 10.16 26.01
N GLN A 342 13.02 9.13 26.68
CA GLN A 342 13.80 8.00 27.17
C GLN A 342 14.51 7.20 26.06
N TYR A 343 14.04 7.30 24.82
CA TYR A 343 14.61 6.56 23.67
C TYR A 343 15.65 7.38 22.89
N GLU A 344 15.81 8.69 23.15
CA GLU A 344 16.70 9.56 22.35
C GLU A 344 18.16 9.14 22.37
N TYR A 345 18.63 8.60 23.50
CA TYR A 345 20.03 8.18 23.61
C TYR A 345 20.38 7.09 22.58
N LEU A 346 19.39 6.29 22.14
CA LEU A 346 19.56 5.26 21.12
C LEU A 346 19.91 5.86 19.75
N LEU A 347 19.45 7.08 19.45
CA LEU A 347 19.75 7.77 18.19
C LEU A 347 21.24 8.14 18.05
N LYS A 348 21.95 8.22 19.18
CA LYS A 348 23.40 8.49 19.24
C LYS A 348 24.24 7.23 18.99
N ASN A 349 23.64 6.03 19.06
CA ASN A 349 24.34 4.79 18.77
C ASN A 349 24.71 4.75 17.28
N LYS A 350 25.94 4.29 16.99
CA LYS A 350 26.46 4.17 15.61
C LYS A 350 26.40 2.74 15.06
N ASP A 351 25.86 1.81 15.84
CA ASP A 351 25.69 0.40 15.50
C ASP A 351 24.28 0.13 14.93
N GLU A 352 23.98 -1.14 14.68
CA GLU A 352 22.70 -1.61 14.16
C GLU A 352 21.52 -1.21 15.06
N THR A 353 21.73 -1.08 16.38
CA THR A 353 20.68 -0.64 17.31
C THR A 353 20.32 0.83 17.08
N GLY A 354 21.31 1.68 16.78
CA GLY A 354 21.06 3.08 16.42
C GLY A 354 20.36 3.24 15.08
N THR A 355 20.70 2.41 14.09
CA THR A 355 20.00 2.37 12.79
C THR A 355 18.54 1.97 12.96
N ILE A 356 18.26 0.91 13.75
CA ILE A 356 16.88 0.49 14.07
C ILE A 356 16.14 1.62 14.81
N ALA A 357 16.77 2.28 15.78
CA ALA A 357 16.15 3.39 16.50
C ALA A 357 15.72 4.53 15.57
N LYS A 358 16.60 4.96 14.66
CA LYS A 358 16.30 6.02 13.67
C LYS A 358 15.14 5.63 12.77
N ALA A 359 15.15 4.41 12.24
CA ALA A 359 14.05 3.89 11.41
C ALA A 359 12.73 3.89 12.20
N MET A 360 12.73 3.41 13.45
CA MET A 360 11.54 3.41 14.30
C MET A 360 11.03 4.81 14.65
N PHE A 361 11.91 5.77 14.91
CA PHE A 361 11.52 7.18 15.10
C PHE A 361 10.85 7.75 13.84
N HIS A 362 11.42 7.47 12.66
CA HIS A 362 10.84 7.90 11.39
C HIS A 362 9.47 7.24 11.16
N THR A 363 9.34 5.93 11.35
CA THR A 363 8.05 5.21 11.25
C THR A 363 6.99 5.81 12.17
N ARG A 364 7.32 6.07 13.45
CA ARG A 364 6.38 6.69 14.39
C ARG A 364 6.00 8.12 13.97
N SER A 365 6.92 8.87 13.36
CA SER A 365 6.62 10.20 12.83
C SER A 365 5.61 10.13 11.68
N VAL A 366 5.87 9.27 10.69
CA VAL A 366 4.98 9.07 9.54
C VAL A 366 3.60 8.57 9.98
N LEU A 367 3.54 7.64 10.96
CA LEU A 367 2.27 7.17 11.51
C LEU A 367 1.47 8.29 12.21
N ARG A 368 2.13 9.23 12.91
CA ARG A 368 1.44 10.38 13.53
C ARG A 368 0.90 11.35 12.50
N GLU A 369 1.69 11.65 11.47
CA GLU A 369 1.26 12.52 10.37
C GLU A 369 0.09 11.89 9.60
N MET A 370 0.15 10.59 9.34
CA MET A 370 -0.94 9.83 8.72
C MET A 370 -2.20 9.88 9.59
N ALA A 371 -2.09 9.64 10.90
CA ALA A 371 -3.23 9.72 11.81
C ALA A 371 -3.84 11.14 11.85
N GLY A 372 -3.02 12.20 11.91
CA GLY A 372 -3.50 13.59 11.84
C GLY A 372 -4.19 13.92 10.50
N SER A 373 -3.67 13.37 9.41
CA SER A 373 -4.27 13.52 8.07
C SER A 373 -5.62 12.80 7.99
N LEU A 374 -5.74 11.60 8.57
CA LEU A 374 -6.99 10.85 8.66
C LEU A 374 -8.04 11.58 9.50
N VAL A 375 -7.68 12.22 10.62
CA VAL A 375 -8.62 13.09 11.37
C VAL A 375 -9.17 14.18 10.45
N THR A 376 -8.28 14.89 9.77
CA THR A 376 -8.66 16.02 8.90
C THR A 376 -9.55 15.56 7.75
N ILE A 377 -9.21 14.43 7.11
CA ILE A 377 -10.01 13.85 6.02
C ILE A 377 -11.37 13.40 6.53
N SER A 378 -11.43 12.68 7.66
CA SER A 378 -12.70 12.21 8.23
C SER A 378 -13.64 13.37 8.58
N ALA A 379 -13.12 14.46 9.16
CA ALA A 379 -13.90 15.67 9.44
C ALA A 379 -14.44 16.30 8.16
N LYS A 380 -13.61 16.37 7.10
CA LYS A 380 -14.02 16.91 5.79
C LYS A 380 -15.05 16.01 5.08
N VAL A 381 -14.95 14.69 5.20
CA VAL A 381 -15.96 13.76 4.66
C VAL A 381 -17.29 13.93 5.39
N LEU A 382 -17.27 14.10 6.71
CA LEU A 382 -18.48 14.35 7.50
C LEU A 382 -19.17 15.66 7.09
N ASP A 383 -18.41 16.75 7.01
CA ASP A 383 -18.92 18.07 6.58
C ASP A 383 -19.49 18.02 5.15
N ASN A 384 -18.80 17.33 4.23
CA ASN A 384 -19.30 17.12 2.88
C ASN A 384 -20.58 16.27 2.83
N ALA A 385 -20.70 15.25 3.69
CA ALA A 385 -21.89 14.41 3.75
C ALA A 385 -23.10 15.18 4.27
N GLU A 386 -22.92 15.99 5.32
CA GLU A 386 -23.98 16.88 5.85
C GLU A 386 -24.40 17.94 4.82
N MET A 387 -23.43 18.52 4.11
CA MET A 387 -23.70 19.45 3.00
C MET A 387 -24.46 18.77 1.86
N LEU A 388 -24.10 17.52 1.52
CA LEU A 388 -24.76 16.75 0.47
C LEU A 388 -26.21 16.41 0.87
N GLU A 389 -26.45 15.99 2.10
CA GLU A 389 -27.80 15.72 2.63
C GLU A 389 -28.70 16.96 2.52
N LYS A 390 -28.18 18.12 2.95
CA LYS A 390 -28.90 19.39 2.83
C LYS A 390 -29.18 19.77 1.37
N LEU A 391 -28.21 19.59 0.48
CA LEU A 391 -28.38 19.88 -0.94
C LEU A 391 -29.41 18.94 -1.58
N SER A 392 -29.41 17.65 -1.23
CA SER A 392 -30.40 16.68 -1.70
C SER A 392 -31.81 17.04 -1.22
N ASP A 393 -31.95 17.55 0.01
CA ASP A 393 -33.22 18.07 0.53
C ASP A 393 -33.70 19.30 -0.26
N ASP A 394 -32.82 20.28 -0.50
CA ASP A 394 -33.13 21.47 -1.31
C ASP A 394 -33.55 21.08 -2.75
N VAL A 395 -32.86 20.12 -3.37
CA VAL A 395 -33.23 19.64 -4.73
C VAL A 395 -34.59 18.92 -4.71
N ARG A 396 -34.90 18.17 -3.65
CA ARG A 396 -36.19 17.50 -3.51
C ARG A 396 -37.34 18.49 -3.33
N GLU A 397 -37.13 19.57 -2.57
CA GLU A 397 -38.10 20.65 -2.45
C GLU A 397 -38.33 21.34 -3.80
N ASN A 398 -37.25 21.67 -4.53
CA ASN A 398 -37.37 22.23 -5.88
C ASN A 398 -38.07 21.27 -6.86
N ALA A 399 -37.83 19.96 -6.76
CA ALA A 399 -38.53 18.96 -7.57
C ALA A 399 -40.02 18.90 -7.24
N HIS A 400 -40.39 19.05 -5.96
CA HIS A 400 -41.80 19.15 -5.56
C HIS A 400 -42.48 20.39 -6.16
N ASP A 401 -41.83 21.55 -6.11
CA ASP A 401 -42.33 22.77 -6.75
C ASP A 401 -42.44 22.63 -8.28
N ASN A 402 -41.47 21.95 -8.89
CA ASN A 402 -41.51 21.66 -10.32
C ASN A 402 -42.67 20.72 -10.67
N SER A 403 -42.96 19.72 -9.84
CA SER A 403 -44.13 18.83 -10.00
C SER A 403 -45.43 19.62 -9.95
N ALA A 404 -45.60 20.50 -8.95
CA ALA A 404 -46.78 21.34 -8.83
C ALA A 404 -46.96 22.28 -10.04
N THR A 405 -45.86 22.87 -10.51
CA THR A 405 -45.87 23.73 -11.71
C THR A 405 -46.21 22.92 -12.97
N THR A 406 -45.72 21.69 -13.06
CA THR A 406 -45.97 20.79 -14.18
C THR A 406 -47.44 20.34 -14.21
N GLU A 407 -48.05 20.05 -13.06
CA GLU A 407 -49.49 19.77 -12.95
C GLU A 407 -50.34 20.96 -13.41
N GLN A 408 -49.99 22.18 -12.97
CA GLN A 408 -50.67 23.40 -13.41
C GLN A 408 -50.53 23.62 -14.92
N LEU A 409 -49.35 23.38 -15.48
CA LEU A 409 -49.12 23.52 -16.92
C LEU A 409 -49.89 22.45 -17.71
N SER A 410 -49.97 21.22 -17.21
CA SER A 410 -50.79 20.15 -17.81
C SER A 410 -52.26 20.55 -17.88
N ALA A 411 -52.82 21.07 -16.77
CA ALA A 411 -54.20 21.56 -16.74
C ALA A 411 -54.41 22.72 -17.73
N GLY A 412 -53.44 23.65 -17.83
CA GLY A 412 -53.47 24.73 -18.81
C GLY A 412 -53.42 24.26 -20.27
N MET A 413 -52.66 23.20 -20.56
CA MET A 413 -52.63 22.58 -21.89
C MET A 413 -53.96 21.92 -22.23
N GLU A 414 -54.58 21.20 -21.30
CA GLU A 414 -55.91 20.61 -21.49
C GLU A 414 -56.99 21.67 -21.74
N GLU A 415 -57.00 22.76 -20.95
CA GLU A 415 -57.93 23.87 -21.12
C GLU A 415 -57.74 24.58 -22.47
N THR A 416 -56.48 24.81 -22.87
CA THR A 416 -56.17 25.41 -24.17
C THR A 416 -56.59 24.49 -25.31
N ALA A 417 -56.36 23.18 -25.20
CA ALA A 417 -56.79 22.20 -26.20
C ALA A 417 -58.32 22.21 -26.38
N ALA A 418 -59.08 22.23 -25.28
CA ALA A 418 -60.53 22.33 -25.32
C ALA A 418 -60.99 23.65 -25.99
N SER A 419 -60.39 24.77 -25.61
CA SER A 419 -60.67 26.08 -26.20
C SER A 419 -60.37 26.12 -27.71
N THR A 420 -59.28 25.50 -28.14
CA THR A 420 -58.90 25.38 -29.55
C THR A 420 -59.89 24.53 -30.35
N GLN A 421 -60.43 23.46 -29.76
CA GLN A 421 -61.49 22.66 -30.38
C GLN A 421 -62.79 23.46 -30.54
N GLU A 422 -63.18 24.23 -29.52
CA GLU A 422 -64.36 25.12 -29.59
C GLU A 422 -64.19 26.20 -30.66
N MET A 423 -63.01 26.84 -30.72
CA MET A 423 -62.69 27.83 -31.76
C MET A 423 -62.73 27.21 -33.17
N SER A 424 -62.23 25.99 -33.34
CA SER A 424 -62.29 25.27 -34.61
C SER A 424 -63.74 25.04 -35.07
N ALA A 425 -64.63 24.63 -34.14
CA ALA A 425 -66.05 24.46 -34.43
C ALA A 425 -66.72 25.79 -34.80
N ALA A 426 -66.44 26.86 -34.07
CA ALA A 426 -66.98 28.20 -34.34
C ALA A 426 -66.53 28.72 -35.71
N ILE A 427 -65.28 28.47 -36.11
CA ILE A 427 -64.77 28.88 -37.42
C ILE A 427 -65.44 28.14 -38.56
N HIS A 428 -65.74 26.85 -38.41
CA HIS A 428 -66.53 26.11 -39.40
C HIS A 428 -67.96 26.65 -39.53
N GLU A 429 -68.58 27.08 -38.43
CA GLU A 429 -69.89 27.72 -38.47
C GLU A 429 -69.84 29.07 -39.20
N ILE A 430 -68.83 29.91 -38.91
CA ILE A 430 -68.63 31.19 -39.60
C ILE A 430 -68.39 30.95 -41.09
N GLU A 431 -67.57 29.98 -41.47
CA GLU A 431 -67.32 29.61 -42.87
C GLU A 431 -68.63 29.25 -43.60
N SER A 432 -69.49 28.45 -42.97
CA SER A 432 -70.82 28.12 -43.49
C SER A 432 -71.71 29.36 -43.67
N ASN A 433 -71.71 30.26 -42.68
CA ASN A 433 -72.46 31.51 -42.74
C ASN A 433 -71.97 32.44 -43.86
N VAL A 434 -70.66 32.54 -44.06
CA VAL A 434 -70.06 33.31 -45.17
C VAL A 434 -70.54 32.76 -46.52
N ARG A 435 -70.49 31.44 -46.72
CA ARG A 435 -71.01 30.81 -47.94
C ARG A 435 -72.50 31.11 -48.16
N SER A 436 -73.29 31.12 -47.09
CA SER A 436 -74.71 31.49 -47.16
C SER A 436 -74.91 32.94 -47.59
N ILE A 437 -74.14 33.88 -47.02
CA ILE A 437 -74.15 35.31 -47.40
C ILE A 437 -73.79 35.46 -48.88
N SER A 438 -72.70 34.83 -49.35
CA SER A 438 -72.31 34.88 -50.77
C SER A 438 -73.41 34.34 -51.69
N GLY A 439 -74.15 33.32 -51.25
CA GLY A 439 -75.33 32.82 -51.97
C GLY A 439 -76.45 33.85 -52.07
N ARG A 440 -76.78 34.50 -50.95
CA ARG A 440 -77.83 35.54 -50.88
C ARG A 440 -77.47 36.80 -51.66
N VAL A 441 -76.19 37.15 -51.74
CA VAL A 441 -75.69 38.26 -52.58
C VAL A 441 -76.02 38.00 -54.06
N LYS A 442 -75.73 36.80 -54.56
CA LYS A 442 -76.05 36.41 -55.95
C LYS A 442 -77.54 36.45 -56.23
N GLU A 443 -78.35 35.98 -55.28
CA GLU A 443 -79.81 36.05 -55.39
C GLU A 443 -80.31 37.50 -55.42
N GLY A 444 -79.80 38.35 -54.52
CA GLY A 444 -80.15 39.78 -54.46
C GLY A 444 -79.79 40.54 -55.73
N ALA A 445 -78.62 40.28 -56.32
CA ALA A 445 -78.21 40.85 -57.59
C ALA A 445 -79.15 40.41 -58.73
N GLY A 446 -79.54 39.12 -58.73
CA GLY A 446 -80.55 38.60 -59.66
C GLY A 446 -81.91 39.28 -59.53
N VAL A 447 -82.38 39.52 -58.31
CA VAL A 447 -83.63 40.26 -58.05
C VAL A 447 -83.52 41.71 -58.52
N SER A 448 -82.40 42.38 -58.27
CA SER A 448 -82.16 43.73 -58.77
C SER A 448 -82.26 43.81 -60.30
N GLY A 449 -81.62 42.88 -61.00
CA GLY A 449 -81.71 42.79 -62.47
C GLY A 449 -83.16 42.64 -62.97
N GLN A 450 -84.01 41.87 -62.27
CA GLN A 450 -85.42 41.75 -62.61
C GLN A 450 -86.22 43.03 -62.35
N ILE A 451 -85.88 43.80 -61.31
CA ILE A 451 -86.53 45.10 -61.04
C ILE A 451 -86.16 46.09 -62.15
N THR A 452 -84.89 46.15 -62.55
CA THR A 452 -84.41 46.96 -63.69
C THR A 452 -85.18 46.63 -64.97
N GLU A 453 -85.33 45.34 -65.32
CA GLU A 453 -86.08 44.93 -66.51
C GLU A 453 -87.54 45.39 -66.47
N ARG A 454 -88.21 45.22 -65.32
CA ARG A 454 -89.60 45.66 -65.14
C ARG A 454 -89.76 47.17 -65.15
N ALA A 455 -88.80 47.91 -64.60
CA ALA A 455 -88.79 49.36 -64.58
C ALA A 455 -88.66 49.91 -66.01
N LEU A 456 -87.73 49.38 -66.81
CA LEU A 456 -87.56 49.76 -68.21
C LEU A 456 -88.80 49.43 -69.06
N ALA A 457 -89.43 48.28 -68.83
CA ALA A 457 -90.69 47.92 -69.50
C ALA A 457 -91.81 48.91 -69.14
N LEU A 458 -91.98 49.25 -67.85
CA LEU A 458 -92.97 50.23 -67.41
C LEU A 458 -92.71 51.63 -68.01
N GLN A 459 -91.44 52.04 -68.11
CA GLN A 459 -91.06 53.30 -68.74
C GLN A 459 -91.47 53.35 -70.21
N HIS A 460 -91.24 52.24 -70.93
CA HIS A 460 -91.63 52.10 -72.33
C HIS A 460 -93.16 52.18 -72.49
N ASP A 461 -93.91 51.40 -71.71
CA ASP A 461 -95.37 51.34 -71.75
C ASP A 461 -96.02 52.69 -71.39
N ALA A 462 -95.46 53.39 -70.39
CA ALA A 462 -95.91 54.73 -70.00
C ALA A 462 -95.68 55.75 -71.11
N THR A 463 -94.52 55.71 -71.76
CA THR A 463 -94.19 56.60 -72.88
C THR A 463 -95.11 56.37 -74.08
N GLU A 464 -95.37 55.11 -74.44
CA GLU A 464 -96.33 54.77 -75.50
C GLU A 464 -97.76 55.24 -75.16
N SER A 465 -98.16 55.08 -73.90
CA SER A 465 -99.48 55.51 -73.42
C SER A 465 -99.66 57.04 -73.45
N ILE A 466 -98.59 57.81 -73.16
CA ILE A 466 -98.58 59.28 -73.31
C ILE A 466 -98.81 59.67 -74.78
N ASP A 467 -98.08 59.06 -75.72
CA ASP A 467 -98.22 59.37 -77.16
C ASP A 467 -99.64 59.05 -77.65
N ASN A 468 -100.17 57.88 -77.28
CA ASN A 468 -101.53 57.48 -77.64
C ASN A 468 -102.60 58.43 -77.06
N ALA A 469 -102.47 58.81 -75.78
CA ALA A 469 -103.38 59.75 -75.15
C ALA A 469 -103.35 61.13 -75.83
N LYS A 470 -102.17 61.64 -76.19
CA LYS A 470 -102.02 62.90 -76.97
C LYS A 470 -102.69 62.81 -78.34
N ARG A 471 -102.55 61.68 -79.04
CA ARG A 471 -103.21 61.44 -80.32
C ARG A 471 -104.73 61.42 -80.20
N ILE A 472 -105.27 60.77 -79.17
CA ILE A 472 -106.71 60.74 -78.90
C ILE A 472 -107.22 62.13 -78.57
N TYR A 473 -106.53 62.86 -77.68
CA TYR A 473 -106.84 64.24 -77.31
C TYR A 473 -106.97 65.13 -78.56
N GLU A 474 -105.95 65.11 -79.43
CA GLU A 474 -105.93 65.88 -80.66
C GLU A 474 -107.09 65.50 -81.60
N SER A 475 -107.33 64.20 -81.78
CA SER A 475 -108.41 63.71 -82.63
C SER A 475 -109.79 64.14 -82.15
N VAL A 476 -110.05 64.08 -80.84
CA VAL A 476 -111.33 64.48 -80.25
C VAL A 476 -111.52 65.99 -80.36
N ARG A 477 -110.48 66.78 -80.09
CA ARG A 477 -110.53 68.25 -80.23
C ARG A 477 -110.90 68.67 -81.66
N VAL A 478 -110.23 68.11 -82.66
CA VAL A 478 -110.46 68.44 -84.08
C VAL A 478 -111.88 68.09 -84.53
N GLU A 479 -112.39 66.89 -84.20
CA GLU A 479 -113.75 66.51 -84.59
C GLU A 479 -114.82 67.29 -83.81
N MET A 480 -114.57 67.67 -82.55
CA MET A 480 -115.47 68.55 -81.79
C MET A 480 -115.58 69.94 -82.44
N GLU A 481 -114.45 70.59 -82.77
CA GLU A 481 -114.44 71.89 -83.44
C GLU A 481 -115.22 71.86 -84.76
N LYS A 482 -115.04 70.80 -85.53
CA LYS A 482 -115.76 70.55 -86.78
C LYS A 482 -117.26 70.37 -86.57
N ALA A 483 -117.67 69.62 -85.55
CA ALA A 483 -119.08 69.44 -85.21
C ALA A 483 -119.75 70.75 -84.76
N ILE A 484 -119.07 71.57 -83.95
CA ILE A 484 -119.54 72.90 -83.56
C ILE A 484 -119.70 73.79 -84.80
N LYS A 485 -118.71 73.81 -85.69
CA LYS A 485 -118.78 74.61 -86.93
C LYS A 485 -119.95 74.20 -87.83
N GLN A 486 -120.18 72.89 -87.99
CA GLN A 486 -121.31 72.36 -88.77
C GLN A 486 -122.67 72.66 -88.11
N SER A 487 -122.73 72.77 -86.79
CA SER A 487 -123.96 73.13 -86.07
C SER A 487 -124.51 74.52 -86.42
N GLY A 488 -123.69 75.41 -87.00
CA GLY A 488 -124.14 76.71 -87.51
C GLY A 488 -125.28 76.61 -88.53
N SER A 489 -125.34 75.54 -89.33
CA SER A 489 -126.45 75.29 -90.26
C SER A 489 -127.79 75.04 -89.56
N ILE A 490 -127.80 74.66 -88.27
CA ILE A 490 -129.02 74.48 -87.48
C ILE A 490 -129.69 75.85 -87.22
N HIS A 491 -128.91 76.92 -87.07
CA HIS A 491 -129.43 78.27 -86.93
C HIS A 491 -130.18 78.72 -88.20
N GLU A 492 -129.66 78.37 -89.38
CA GLU A 492 -130.33 78.64 -90.65
C GLU A 492 -131.69 77.93 -90.76
N ILE A 493 -131.79 76.68 -90.26
CA ILE A 493 -133.08 75.95 -90.21
C ILE A 493 -134.07 76.67 -89.28
N ASN A 494 -133.62 77.23 -88.16
CA ASN A 494 -134.48 78.01 -87.26
C ASN A 494 -135.02 79.28 -87.96
N VAL A 495 -134.16 80.02 -88.65
CA VAL A 495 -134.54 81.21 -89.43
C VAL A 495 -135.54 80.87 -90.53
N LEU A 496 -135.35 79.74 -91.22
CA LEU A 496 -136.32 79.24 -92.21
C LEU A 496 -137.66 78.88 -91.56
N ALA A 497 -137.65 78.21 -90.41
CA ALA A 497 -138.88 77.87 -89.68
C ALA A 497 -139.63 79.12 -89.18
N ASP A 498 -138.92 80.14 -88.70
CA ASP A 498 -139.50 81.44 -88.30
C ASP A 498 -140.13 82.16 -89.51
N THR A 499 -139.46 82.10 -90.66
CA THR A 499 -139.99 82.61 -91.93
C THR A 499 -141.29 81.88 -92.32
N ILE A 500 -141.34 80.54 -92.17
CA ILE A 500 -142.57 79.76 -92.43
C ILE A 500 -143.67 80.15 -91.46
N LEU A 501 -143.37 80.37 -90.17
CA LEU A 501 -144.35 80.85 -89.18
C LEU A 501 -144.91 82.23 -89.55
N SER A 502 -144.05 83.14 -90.00
CA SER A 502 -144.46 84.48 -90.46
C SER A 502 -145.37 84.40 -91.71
N ILE A 503 -144.99 83.58 -92.70
CA ILE A 503 -145.80 83.35 -93.91
C ILE A 503 -147.14 82.70 -93.55
N THR A 504 -147.14 81.68 -92.71
CA THR A 504 -148.37 80.98 -92.30
C THR A 504 -149.29 81.88 -91.47
N SER A 505 -148.76 82.75 -90.61
CA SER A 505 -149.54 83.77 -89.89
C SER A 505 -150.20 84.77 -90.84
N GLN A 506 -149.46 85.30 -91.83
CA GLN A 506 -150.03 86.15 -92.88
C GLN A 506 -151.09 85.41 -93.70
N THR A 507 -150.82 84.16 -94.07
CA THR A 507 -151.74 83.32 -94.86
C THR A 507 -153.01 83.02 -94.09
N ASN A 508 -152.92 82.77 -92.78
CA ASN A 508 -154.05 82.59 -91.88
C ASN A 508 -154.93 83.86 -91.79
N LEU A 509 -154.30 85.04 -91.70
CA LEU A 509 -154.99 86.34 -91.71
C LEU A 509 -155.68 86.63 -93.05
N LEU A 510 -155.01 86.34 -94.17
CA LEU A 510 -155.59 86.46 -95.50
C LEU A 510 -156.77 85.49 -95.69
N ALA A 511 -156.62 84.24 -95.22
CA ALA A 511 -157.66 83.23 -95.25
C ALA A 511 -158.85 83.59 -94.34
N LEU A 512 -158.60 84.20 -93.18
CA LEU A 512 -159.65 84.70 -92.28
C LEU A 512 -160.44 85.85 -92.95
N ASN A 513 -159.75 86.82 -93.55
CA ASN A 513 -160.39 87.89 -94.30
C ASN A 513 -161.19 87.36 -95.50
N ALA A 514 -160.66 86.37 -96.21
CA ALA A 514 -161.36 85.71 -97.30
C ALA A 514 -162.58 84.91 -96.82
N ALA A 515 -162.50 84.24 -95.67
CA ALA A 515 -163.63 83.52 -95.07
C ALA A 515 -164.74 84.49 -94.61
N ILE A 516 -164.37 85.67 -94.09
CA ILE A 516 -165.31 86.74 -93.73
C ILE A 516 -166.03 87.26 -94.99
N GLU A 517 -165.30 87.57 -96.06
CA GLU A 517 -165.92 88.12 -97.28
C GLU A 517 -166.77 87.07 -98.02
N ALA A 518 -166.38 85.79 -97.96
CA ALA A 518 -167.18 84.69 -98.47
C ALA A 518 -168.49 84.48 -97.69
N ALA A 519 -168.49 84.67 -96.36
CA ALA A 519 -169.72 84.67 -95.55
C ALA A 519 -170.66 85.84 -95.91
N ARG A 520 -170.09 86.96 -96.35
CA ARG A 520 -170.81 88.18 -96.73
C ARG A 520 -171.49 88.09 -98.11
N ALA A 521 -170.90 87.33 -99.04
CA ALA A 521 -171.44 87.10 -100.39
C ALA A 521 -172.66 86.14 -100.45
N GLY A 522 -173.13 85.62 -99.31
CA GLY A 522 -174.32 84.77 -99.24
C GLY A 522 -174.20 83.49 -100.08
N GLU A 523 -175.29 83.06 -100.73
CA GLU A 523 -175.32 81.78 -101.48
C GLU A 523 -174.27 81.67 -102.59
N ALA A 524 -173.80 82.78 -103.19
CA ALA A 524 -172.75 82.79 -104.21
C ALA A 524 -171.34 82.53 -103.65
N GLY A 525 -171.11 82.79 -102.35
CA GLY A 525 -169.81 82.69 -101.68
C GLY A 525 -169.49 81.31 -101.07
N ARG A 526 -170.45 80.37 -101.09
CA ARG A 526 -170.34 79.06 -100.42
C ARG A 526 -169.11 78.25 -100.82
N GLY A 527 -168.75 78.23 -102.11
CA GLY A 527 -167.55 77.54 -102.59
C GLY A 527 -166.24 78.22 -102.14
N PHE A 528 -166.21 79.55 -102.11
CA PHE A 528 -165.06 80.33 -101.65
C PHE A 528 -164.82 80.20 -100.14
N ALA A 529 -165.89 80.12 -99.33
CA ALA A 529 -165.79 79.92 -97.89
C ALA A 529 -165.13 78.59 -97.53
N VAL A 530 -165.40 77.53 -98.32
CA VAL A 530 -164.75 76.21 -98.14
C VAL A 530 -163.26 76.29 -98.45
N VAL A 531 -162.88 76.94 -99.56
CA VAL A 531 -161.46 77.11 -99.93
C VAL A 531 -160.71 77.97 -98.90
N ALA A 532 -161.30 79.08 -98.45
CA ALA A 532 -160.70 79.92 -97.42
C ALA A 532 -160.54 79.17 -96.08
N GLY A 533 -161.53 78.37 -95.68
CA GLY A 533 -161.44 77.49 -94.51
C GLY A 533 -160.33 76.44 -94.65
N GLU A 534 -160.13 75.89 -95.84
CA GLU A 534 -159.09 74.89 -96.11
C GLU A 534 -157.67 75.51 -96.16
N ILE A 535 -157.52 76.71 -96.73
CA ILE A 535 -156.27 77.48 -96.66
C ILE A 535 -155.96 77.87 -95.21
N ARG A 536 -156.97 78.26 -94.43
CA ARG A 536 -156.80 78.56 -93.01
C ARG A 536 -156.29 77.36 -92.23
N LYS A 537 -156.92 76.19 -92.41
CA LYS A 537 -156.47 74.93 -91.82
C LYS A 537 -155.05 74.54 -92.28
N LEU A 538 -154.71 74.75 -93.55
CA LEU A 538 -153.37 74.47 -94.07
C LEU A 538 -152.32 75.41 -93.46
N ALA A 539 -152.66 76.68 -93.26
CA ALA A 539 -151.80 77.66 -92.60
C ALA A 539 -151.64 77.36 -91.10
N GLU A 540 -152.72 77.04 -90.39
CA GLU A 540 -152.69 76.58 -88.98
C GLU A 540 -151.80 75.32 -88.84
N LYS A 541 -151.97 74.33 -89.72
CA LYS A 541 -151.18 73.08 -89.69
C LYS A 541 -149.73 73.26 -90.11
N SER A 542 -149.45 74.15 -91.06
CA SER A 542 -148.08 74.52 -91.44
C SER A 542 -147.38 75.31 -90.33
N SER A 543 -148.12 76.18 -89.63
CA SER A 543 -147.63 76.89 -88.45
C SER A 543 -147.31 75.92 -87.31
N GLU A 544 -148.20 74.97 -87.03
CA GLU A 544 -147.97 73.90 -86.04
C GLU A 544 -146.74 73.05 -86.42
N THR A 545 -146.58 72.70 -87.69
CA THR A 545 -145.41 71.93 -88.18
C THR A 545 -144.12 72.74 -88.06
N ALA A 546 -144.13 74.02 -88.43
CA ALA A 546 -142.96 74.89 -88.32
C ALA A 546 -142.57 75.17 -86.85
N ALA A 547 -143.55 75.32 -85.95
CA ALA A 547 -143.32 75.36 -84.51
C ALA A 547 -142.74 74.03 -83.99
N GLY A 548 -143.20 72.89 -84.52
CA GLY A 548 -142.62 71.58 -84.26
C GLY A 548 -141.16 71.47 -84.72
N ILE A 549 -140.81 72.00 -85.90
CA ILE A 549 -139.43 72.07 -86.40
C ILE A 549 -138.58 72.94 -85.47
N GLN A 550 -139.07 74.11 -85.03
CA GLN A 550 -138.34 74.93 -84.05
C GLN A 550 -138.08 74.18 -82.74
N GLY A 551 -139.05 73.37 -82.28
CA GLY A 551 -138.87 72.47 -81.12
C GLY A 551 -137.77 71.43 -81.33
N VAL A 552 -137.76 70.76 -82.49
CA VAL A 552 -136.71 69.77 -82.84
C VAL A 552 -135.34 70.45 -82.98
N VAL A 553 -135.26 71.58 -83.67
CA VAL A 553 -134.04 72.38 -83.85
C VAL A 553 -133.45 72.82 -82.51
N LYS A 554 -134.31 73.28 -81.58
CA LYS A 554 -133.90 73.64 -80.21
C LYS A 554 -133.31 72.43 -79.47
N ASN A 555 -133.94 71.25 -79.59
CA ASN A 555 -133.44 70.02 -78.97
C ASN A 555 -132.11 69.57 -79.58
N VAL A 556 -131.95 69.65 -80.90
CA VAL A 556 -130.70 69.29 -81.59
C VAL A 556 -129.58 70.26 -81.21
N TYR A 557 -129.85 71.57 -81.17
CA TYR A 557 -128.87 72.56 -80.73
C TYR A 557 -128.44 72.32 -79.29
N SER A 558 -129.40 72.09 -78.38
CA SER A 558 -129.12 71.73 -76.98
C SER A 558 -128.31 70.43 -76.86
N SER A 559 -128.55 69.43 -77.72
CA SER A 559 -127.77 68.19 -77.74
C SER A 559 -126.33 68.41 -78.23
N VAL A 560 -126.13 69.29 -79.20
CA VAL A 560 -124.78 69.67 -79.69
C VAL A 560 -124.03 70.50 -78.64
N GLU A 561 -124.71 71.40 -77.94
CA GLU A 561 -124.14 72.17 -76.82
C GLU A 561 -123.73 71.24 -75.68
N GLN A 562 -124.59 70.30 -75.29
CA GLN A 562 -124.26 69.28 -74.30
C GLN A 562 -123.09 68.37 -74.74
N MET A 563 -123.03 68.01 -76.04
CA MET A 563 -121.90 67.25 -76.59
C MET A 563 -120.59 68.04 -76.53
N LYS A 564 -120.62 69.34 -76.81
CA LYS A 564 -119.47 70.22 -76.65
C LYS A 564 -118.99 70.22 -75.20
N ASP A 565 -119.88 70.53 -74.25
CA ASP A 565 -119.52 70.63 -72.84
C ASP A 565 -118.94 69.31 -72.31
N ASN A 566 -119.54 68.17 -72.69
CA ASN A 566 -119.03 66.84 -72.33
C ASN A 566 -117.67 66.54 -72.99
N SER A 567 -117.45 66.97 -74.24
CA SER A 567 -116.18 66.75 -74.94
C SER A 567 -115.07 67.63 -74.37
N GLU A 568 -115.37 68.88 -73.99
CA GLU A 568 -114.44 69.75 -73.25
C GLU A 568 -114.06 69.12 -71.90
N ALA A 569 -115.03 68.58 -71.16
CA ALA A 569 -114.76 67.87 -69.90
C ALA A 569 -113.88 66.62 -70.10
N ILE A 570 -114.09 65.85 -71.18
CA ILE A 570 -113.24 64.70 -71.52
C ILE A 570 -111.82 65.15 -71.89
N LEU A 571 -111.68 66.21 -72.68
CA LEU A 571 -110.37 66.75 -73.05
C LEU A 571 -109.63 67.23 -71.79
N GLU A 572 -110.28 67.98 -70.90
CA GLU A 572 -109.69 68.41 -69.63
C GLU A 572 -109.24 67.23 -68.76
N PHE A 573 -110.06 66.17 -68.70
CA PHE A 573 -109.69 64.94 -67.99
C PHE A 573 -108.49 64.22 -68.62
N ILE A 574 -108.42 64.14 -69.95
CA ILE A 574 -107.28 63.54 -70.64
C ILE A 574 -106.00 64.36 -70.39
N ASP A 575 -106.08 65.69 -70.49
CA ASP A 575 -104.93 66.59 -70.35
C ASP A 575 -104.39 66.61 -68.92
N HIS A 576 -105.26 66.82 -67.92
CA HIS A 576 -104.80 66.99 -66.54
C HIS A 576 -104.65 65.67 -65.77
N ASN A 577 -105.51 64.68 -66.01
CA ASN A 577 -105.49 63.42 -65.26
C ASN A 577 -104.69 62.36 -66.01
N VAL A 578 -105.11 61.98 -67.22
CA VAL A 578 -104.53 60.82 -67.92
C VAL A 578 -103.07 61.05 -68.30
N LEU A 579 -102.74 62.18 -68.95
CA LEU A 579 -101.35 62.49 -69.29
C LEU A 579 -100.49 62.67 -68.03
N GLY A 580 -101.00 63.38 -67.03
CA GLY A 580 -100.31 63.55 -65.76
C GLY A 580 -100.06 62.24 -65.01
N ASP A 581 -100.98 61.28 -65.05
CA ASP A 581 -100.82 59.94 -64.47
C ASP A 581 -99.74 59.13 -65.21
N TYR A 582 -99.71 59.18 -66.55
CA TYR A 582 -98.68 58.47 -67.31
C TYR A 582 -97.29 59.11 -67.16
N GLU A 583 -97.19 60.43 -67.08
CA GLU A 583 -95.93 61.13 -66.78
C GLU A 583 -95.41 60.73 -65.38
N ARG A 584 -96.30 60.65 -64.38
CA ARG A 584 -95.94 60.12 -63.06
C ARG A 584 -95.49 58.65 -63.11
N LEU A 585 -96.12 57.81 -63.93
CA LEU A 585 -95.69 56.41 -64.09
C LEU A 585 -94.30 56.31 -64.72
N ALA A 586 -93.98 57.17 -65.69
CA ALA A 586 -92.64 57.25 -66.27
C ALA A 586 -91.60 57.69 -65.22
N GLU A 587 -91.92 58.69 -64.40
CA GLU A 587 -91.04 59.14 -63.29
C GLU A 587 -90.83 58.02 -62.25
N VAL A 588 -91.89 57.33 -61.84
CA VAL A 588 -91.81 56.18 -60.91
C VAL A 588 -90.96 55.04 -61.49
N SER A 589 -91.06 54.80 -62.80
CA SER A 589 -90.24 53.78 -63.46
C SER A 589 -88.75 54.13 -63.47
N GLU A 590 -88.39 55.42 -63.67
CA GLU A 590 -87.02 55.89 -63.56
C GLU A 590 -86.50 55.75 -62.13
N GLN A 591 -87.33 56.08 -61.14
CA GLN A 591 -87.02 55.88 -59.73
C GLN A 591 -86.76 54.39 -59.42
N TYR A 592 -87.61 53.47 -59.88
CA TYR A 592 -87.39 52.03 -59.67
C TYR A 592 -86.11 51.51 -60.34
N ASN A 593 -85.75 52.04 -61.50
CA ASN A 593 -84.48 51.70 -62.15
C ASN A 593 -83.26 52.19 -61.34
N SER A 594 -83.36 53.40 -60.77
CA SER A 594 -82.33 53.94 -59.87
C SER A 594 -82.23 53.13 -58.57
N ASP A 595 -83.37 52.77 -57.97
CA ASP A 595 -83.42 51.96 -56.75
C ASP A 595 -82.82 50.57 -56.99
N ALA A 596 -83.12 49.93 -58.13
CA ALA A 596 -82.50 48.67 -58.51
C ALA A 596 -80.97 48.81 -58.66
N SER A 597 -80.51 49.85 -59.35
CA SER A 597 -79.06 50.11 -59.49
C SER A 597 -78.37 50.27 -58.12
N ALA A 598 -79.01 50.95 -57.17
CA ALA A 598 -78.50 51.07 -55.81
C ALA A 598 -78.48 49.72 -55.06
N ILE A 599 -79.49 48.87 -55.26
CA ILE A 599 -79.51 47.51 -54.69
C ILE A 599 -78.39 46.66 -55.30
N ASP A 600 -78.14 46.74 -56.62
CA ASP A 600 -77.07 45.98 -57.28
C ASP A 600 -75.69 46.36 -56.73
N GLU A 601 -75.45 47.66 -56.59
CA GLU A 601 -74.21 48.19 -55.98
C GLU A 601 -74.03 47.69 -54.53
N LEU A 602 -75.10 47.69 -53.73
CA LEU A 602 -75.06 47.12 -52.38
C LEU A 602 -74.76 45.62 -52.39
N MET A 603 -75.28 44.87 -53.36
CA MET A 603 -74.96 43.44 -53.50
C MET A 603 -73.50 43.23 -53.88
N ASN A 604 -72.93 44.04 -54.76
CA ASN A 604 -71.50 43.98 -55.09
C ASN A 604 -70.63 44.24 -53.85
N GLN A 605 -70.95 45.28 -53.07
CA GLN A 605 -70.24 45.59 -51.82
C GLN A 605 -70.35 44.45 -50.79
N PHE A 606 -71.52 43.83 -50.65
CA PHE A 606 -71.67 42.65 -49.80
C PHE A 606 -70.90 41.44 -50.31
N GLY A 607 -70.77 41.28 -51.63
CA GLY A 607 -69.94 40.26 -52.26
C GLY A 607 -68.47 40.40 -51.89
N GLU A 608 -67.91 41.60 -52.07
CA GLU A 608 -66.53 41.91 -51.69
C GLU A 608 -66.28 41.70 -50.18
N ALA A 609 -67.23 42.13 -49.34
CA ALA A 609 -67.15 41.92 -47.90
C ALA A 609 -67.18 40.43 -47.51
N ALA A 610 -68.00 39.62 -48.20
CA ALA A 610 -68.06 38.18 -47.97
C ALA A 610 -66.77 37.48 -48.41
N ASP A 611 -66.17 37.88 -49.54
CA ASP A 611 -64.90 37.33 -50.01
C ASP A 611 -63.75 37.64 -49.02
N HIS A 612 -63.65 38.89 -48.55
CA HIS A 612 -62.65 39.28 -47.54
C HIS A 612 -62.86 38.54 -46.20
N LEU A 613 -64.12 38.35 -45.79
CA LEU A 613 -64.44 37.57 -44.60
C LEU A 613 -64.05 36.10 -44.78
N SER A 614 -64.23 35.52 -45.97
CA SER A 614 -63.79 34.15 -46.27
C SER A 614 -62.27 33.99 -46.15
N GLU A 615 -61.49 34.95 -46.65
CA GLU A 615 -60.03 34.95 -46.53
C GLU A 615 -59.57 35.05 -45.06
N THR A 616 -60.24 35.92 -44.30
CA THR A 616 -59.98 36.09 -42.85
C THR A 616 -60.28 34.80 -42.09
N VAL A 617 -61.42 34.16 -42.36
CA VAL A 617 -61.82 32.88 -41.74
C VAL A 617 -60.82 31.78 -42.04
N SER A 618 -60.35 31.68 -43.29
CA SER A 618 -59.30 30.73 -43.69
C SER A 618 -58.00 30.95 -42.91
N SER A 619 -57.58 32.22 -42.78
CA SER A 619 -56.37 32.57 -42.03
C SER A 619 -56.49 32.23 -40.54
N VAL A 620 -57.65 32.48 -39.93
CA VAL A 620 -57.91 32.11 -38.53
C VAL A 620 -57.94 30.58 -38.37
N ALA A 621 -58.49 29.84 -39.33
CA ALA A 621 -58.49 28.38 -39.29
C ALA A 621 -57.06 27.80 -39.29
N ILE A 622 -56.15 28.38 -40.09
CA ILE A 622 -54.73 27.99 -40.09
C ILE A 622 -54.09 28.27 -38.73
N ALA A 623 -54.29 29.47 -38.18
CA ALA A 623 -53.75 29.85 -36.87
C ALA A 623 -54.26 28.94 -35.74
N ILE A 624 -55.53 28.55 -35.75
CA ILE A 624 -56.09 27.60 -34.76
C ILE A 624 -55.41 26.24 -34.85
N ASN A 625 -55.14 25.74 -36.07
CA ASN A 625 -54.44 24.47 -36.25
C ASN A 625 -52.97 24.54 -35.74
N GLU A 626 -52.28 25.66 -35.94
CA GLU A 626 -50.94 25.87 -35.40
C GLU A 626 -50.95 25.93 -33.85
N VAL A 627 -51.95 26.59 -33.26
CA VAL A 627 -52.16 26.57 -31.81
C VAL A 627 -52.40 25.14 -31.32
N ALA A 628 -53.24 24.36 -32.00
CA ALA A 628 -53.50 22.96 -31.64
C ALA A 628 -52.22 22.12 -31.65
N ALA A 629 -51.38 22.28 -32.69
CA ALA A 629 -50.09 21.60 -32.78
C ALA A 629 -49.16 22.00 -31.63
N THR A 630 -49.07 23.30 -31.32
CA THR A 630 -48.24 23.83 -30.24
C THR A 630 -48.69 23.32 -28.87
N VAL A 631 -50.00 23.23 -28.63
CA VAL A 631 -50.55 22.67 -27.39
C VAL A 631 -50.19 21.19 -27.25
N ASN A 632 -50.28 20.41 -28.33
CA ASN A 632 -49.91 19.00 -28.31
C ASN A 632 -48.40 18.79 -28.05
N GLU A 633 -47.53 19.58 -28.69
CA GLU A 633 -46.10 19.57 -28.39
C GLU A 633 -45.80 20.02 -26.95
N GLY A 634 -46.51 21.05 -26.47
CA GLY A 634 -46.44 21.53 -25.10
C GLY A 634 -46.82 20.45 -24.08
N ALA A 635 -47.91 19.72 -24.32
CA ALA A 635 -48.34 18.61 -23.45
C ALA A 635 -47.29 17.48 -23.37
N ILE A 636 -46.67 17.11 -24.50
CA ILE A 636 -45.56 16.14 -24.52
C ILE A 636 -44.36 16.68 -23.71
N GLY A 637 -44.03 17.96 -23.88
CA GLY A 637 -42.95 18.60 -23.12
C GLY A 637 -43.20 18.63 -21.61
N VAL A 638 -44.43 18.92 -21.20
CA VAL A 638 -44.88 18.86 -19.79
C VAL A 638 -44.70 17.45 -19.22
N GLN A 639 -45.08 16.42 -19.98
CA GLN A 639 -44.95 15.04 -19.53
C GLN A 639 -43.48 14.60 -19.38
N ASP A 640 -42.60 15.02 -20.29
CA ASP A 640 -41.15 14.77 -20.18
C ASP A 640 -40.54 15.49 -18.95
N ILE A 641 -41.00 16.70 -18.63
CA ILE A 641 -40.60 17.41 -17.41
C ILE A 641 -41.06 16.64 -16.17
N ALA A 642 -42.30 16.12 -16.15
CA ALA A 642 -42.80 15.32 -15.04
C ALA A 642 -41.94 14.06 -14.80
N GLU A 643 -41.64 13.32 -15.87
CA GLU A 643 -40.82 12.09 -15.80
C GLU A 643 -39.40 12.40 -15.29
N LYS A 644 -38.74 13.43 -15.83
CA LYS A 644 -37.41 13.85 -15.36
C LYS A 644 -37.41 14.34 -13.93
N THR A 645 -38.49 15.00 -13.49
CA THR A 645 -38.63 15.45 -12.10
C THR A 645 -38.74 14.26 -11.16
N ALA A 646 -39.49 13.21 -11.53
CA ALA A 646 -39.56 11.98 -10.76
C ALA A 646 -38.20 11.27 -10.66
N ASP A 647 -37.44 11.18 -11.77
CA ASP A 647 -36.09 10.61 -11.79
C ASP A 647 -35.10 11.40 -10.92
N ILE A 648 -35.21 12.74 -10.86
CA ILE A 648 -34.43 13.59 -9.95
C ILE A 648 -34.72 13.24 -8.48
N VAL A 649 -36.00 13.02 -8.12
CA VAL A 649 -36.38 12.63 -6.75
C VAL A 649 -35.80 11.26 -6.38
N GLU A 650 -35.84 10.28 -7.31
CA GLU A 650 -35.25 8.97 -7.06
C GLU A 650 -33.72 9.04 -6.87
N LYS A 651 -33.03 9.80 -7.72
CA LYS A 651 -31.57 9.97 -7.62
C LYS A 651 -31.14 10.70 -6.37
N THR A 652 -31.88 11.71 -5.93
CA THR A 652 -31.58 12.44 -4.69
C THR A 652 -31.79 11.58 -3.43
N LEU A 653 -32.75 10.66 -3.45
CA LEU A 653 -32.89 9.64 -2.38
C LEU A 653 -31.65 8.71 -2.32
N HIS A 654 -31.11 8.33 -3.48
CA HIS A 654 -29.89 7.54 -3.53
C HIS A 654 -28.67 8.32 -3.03
N GLU A 655 -28.53 9.60 -3.40
CA GLU A 655 -27.46 10.48 -2.89
C GLU A 655 -27.51 10.66 -1.38
N ALA A 656 -28.70 10.85 -0.80
CA ALA A 656 -28.89 10.93 0.65
C ALA A 656 -28.45 9.63 1.35
N THR A 657 -28.76 8.47 0.77
CA THR A 657 -28.30 7.17 1.30
C THR A 657 -26.77 7.06 1.27
N MET A 658 -26.12 7.48 0.18
CA MET A 658 -24.65 7.51 0.11
C MET A 658 -24.03 8.53 1.08
N ALA A 659 -24.70 9.65 1.35
CA ALA A 659 -24.26 10.61 2.36
C ALA A 659 -24.25 9.99 3.77
N ASP A 660 -25.27 9.19 4.11
CA ASP A 660 -25.32 8.47 5.39
C ASP A 660 -24.21 7.40 5.48
N GLU A 661 -23.97 6.64 4.40
CA GLU A 661 -22.85 5.68 4.33
C GLU A 661 -21.48 6.37 4.49
N ASN A 662 -21.29 7.55 3.88
CA ASN A 662 -20.08 8.35 4.04
C ASN A 662 -19.93 8.89 5.46
N THR A 663 -21.03 9.32 6.09
CA THR A 663 -21.07 9.73 7.49
C THR A 663 -20.65 8.60 8.42
N GLN A 664 -21.18 7.39 8.20
CA GLN A 664 -20.80 6.20 8.95
C GLN A 664 -19.33 5.84 8.74
N SER A 665 -18.85 5.87 7.50
CA SER A 665 -17.45 5.62 7.17
C SER A 665 -16.49 6.64 7.81
N ALA A 666 -16.88 7.92 7.84
CA ALA A 666 -16.12 8.97 8.51
C ALA A 666 -16.06 8.77 10.04
N LYS A 667 -17.17 8.38 10.67
CA LYS A 667 -17.24 8.04 12.10
C LYS A 667 -16.38 6.81 12.43
N GLU A 668 -16.40 5.79 11.58
CA GLU A 668 -15.54 4.61 11.73
C GLU A 668 -14.06 4.97 11.61
N LEU A 669 -13.69 5.83 10.65
CA LEU A 669 -12.34 6.38 10.54
C LEU A 669 -11.95 7.17 11.79
N GLN A 670 -12.81 8.05 12.32
CA GLN A 670 -12.55 8.73 13.59
C GLN A 670 -12.30 7.74 14.72
N GLY A 671 -13.16 6.72 14.88
CA GLY A 671 -12.99 5.68 15.91
C GLY A 671 -11.72 4.84 15.74
N LEU A 672 -11.24 4.64 14.51
CA LEU A 672 -9.94 4.01 14.25
C LEU A 672 -8.78 4.94 14.62
N VAL A 673 -8.90 6.24 14.32
CA VAL A 673 -7.87 7.23 14.64
C VAL A 673 -7.78 7.51 16.15
N GLU A 674 -8.89 7.44 16.89
CA GLU A 674 -8.90 7.56 18.36
C GLU A 674 -8.07 6.47 19.06
N LYS A 675 -7.81 5.33 18.40
CA LYS A 675 -6.92 4.30 18.92
C LYS A 675 -5.45 4.75 18.94
N PHE A 676 -5.07 5.72 18.11
CA PHE A 676 -3.73 6.31 18.10
C PHE A 676 -3.57 7.24 19.30
N LYS A 677 -2.63 6.92 20.19
CA LYS A 677 -2.25 7.81 21.29
C LYS A 677 -1.08 8.66 20.80
N ILE A 678 -1.39 9.83 20.27
CA ILE A 678 -0.43 10.76 19.65
C ILE A 678 0.22 11.67 20.69
#